data_AF-A0A1M7P868-F1
#
_entry.id   AF-A0A1M7P868-F1
#
_cell.length_a   1.000
_cell.length_b   1.000
_cell.length_c   1.000
_cell.angle_alpha   90.00
_cell.angle_beta   90.00
_cell.angle_gamma   90.00
#
_symmetry.space_group_name_H-M   'P 1'
#
loop_
_entity.id
_entity.type
_entity.pdbx_description
1 polymer ?
#
loop_
_entity_poly.entity_id
_entity_poly.type
_entity_poly.pdbx_seq_one_letter_code
_entity_poly.pdbx_strand_id
1 'polypeptide(L)'
;MIRKNYISLRPFLQRRKTYHALILCIIWACYFSTPSLAQNQDPLQPILLSEDGSWCWFQDKRALLLDDKVIFTGVTSEGFNTVSEWDLSDNETYTKVLTKGSLPADDHNVGALMLRPDGKLLTVYAGHSIDSLVRYRSTRTGAEIRDWEEESVVKTNGRVCYSNLFHLKSTGETFNFFRGNGNNPHYLLSEDDGESWRFGGRLFQFEGRSYLKYASDGAQRIHFITTDGHPRYFNNNIYHGYIENGKAYRSDGSLVGPLSTTDTSNLRPADFTLVYDGDLETRTDVAWTSDMQLDESGLPYFVYSVTKDPISRGETIQTSLGGMDHRYHYARWTGREWLTNEIAYAGSRLYPGENEYTGLISLHPHDKNILYFSADVHPATGDPLLVNGERRYEIFRAERRDEESEWQFSPVTFQSEEDNIRPLVLADQEKEIVLWLSGRYSSYRDYKLKVFGKVLPKRKNNRAESDKKITFLISVDPDNYAADMTIPYFAMKLAKEKGYETQVITGEGEKNAFLLPGLDSVTNSDLLVLFLRRVALSKTQMAYIKNHIKEGKPILGIRTANHAFSVREEPIPDGFEDWWEFVPDVLGHENQGYGPARDSTSIIPVKKPGRGLLKGIPDQPWTSQGNLYLMGNSLDPDARVLLRGNSASHEAPIAYTRKSGKSKVFYTSLGYPTDFTHASFLQLLENAIAWTLK
;
A
#
# COMPACT_ATOMS: atom_id res chain seq x y z
N MET A 1 -55.04 85.79 29.92
CA MET A 1 -53.68 86.36 30.05
C MET A 1 -52.87 85.91 28.83
N ILE A 2 -53.25 86.29 27.60
CA ILE A 2 -52.73 87.43 26.78
C ILE A 2 -51.18 87.40 26.71
N ARG A 3 -50.61 86.68 25.73
CA ARG A 3 -50.19 87.13 24.37
C ARG A 3 -48.99 88.08 24.34
N LYS A 4 -47.95 87.70 23.59
CA LYS A 4 -47.31 88.56 22.58
C LYS A 4 -46.88 87.73 21.37
N ASN A 5 -47.49 88.05 20.23
CA ASN A 5 -47.06 87.70 18.88
C ASN A 5 -45.79 88.50 18.51
N TYR A 6 -45.05 88.09 17.48
CA TYR A 6 -44.98 88.83 16.20
C TYR A 6 -44.06 88.12 15.15
N ILE A 7 -44.75 87.56 14.14
CA ILE A 7 -44.54 87.63 12.67
C ILE A 7 -43.40 86.89 11.94
N SER A 8 -43.85 86.27 10.84
CA SER A 8 -43.24 85.41 9.81
C SER A 8 -42.87 86.12 8.49
N LEU A 9 -42.32 85.32 7.55
CA LEU A 9 -42.19 85.48 6.06
C LEU A 9 -40.78 85.95 5.62
N ARG A 10 -40.09 85.43 4.59
CA ARG A 10 -40.37 84.50 3.47
C ARG A 10 -39.01 84.05 2.84
N PRO A 11 -38.97 83.05 1.94
CA PRO A 11 -37.76 82.53 1.32
C PRO A 11 -37.45 83.20 -0.04
N PHE A 12 -36.18 83.17 -0.46
CA PHE A 12 -35.77 83.51 -1.83
C PHE A 12 -34.93 82.39 -2.44
N LEU A 13 -35.43 81.86 -3.57
CA LEU A 13 -34.74 80.94 -4.47
C LEU A 13 -33.61 81.67 -5.21
N GLN A 14 -32.49 80.99 -5.43
CA GLN A 14 -31.61 81.31 -6.54
C GLN A 14 -31.01 80.06 -7.19
N ARG A 15 -31.32 79.93 -8.48
CA ARG A 15 -30.70 79.00 -9.46
C ARG A 15 -29.20 79.25 -9.56
N ARG A 16 -28.41 78.20 -9.85
CA ARG A 16 -27.40 78.21 -10.94
C ARG A 16 -26.77 76.82 -11.21
N LYS A 17 -26.97 76.39 -12.47
CA LYS A 17 -26.04 75.74 -13.41
C LYS A 17 -25.52 74.32 -13.13
N THR A 18 -26.09 73.42 -13.92
CA THR A 18 -25.52 72.18 -14.42
C THR A 18 -24.27 72.42 -15.29
N TYR A 19 -23.20 71.66 -15.06
CA TYR A 19 -22.24 71.23 -16.09
C TYR A 19 -21.79 69.80 -15.75
N HIS A 20 -21.76 68.98 -16.79
CA HIS A 20 -21.53 67.54 -16.75
C HIS A 20 -20.06 67.24 -16.49
N ALA A 21 -19.77 66.40 -15.50
CA ALA A 21 -18.53 65.63 -15.44
C ALA A 21 -18.91 64.16 -15.20
N LEU A 22 -18.82 63.37 -16.27
CA LEU A 22 -18.89 61.91 -16.20
C LEU A 22 -17.64 61.44 -15.45
N ILE A 23 -17.78 61.05 -14.18
CA ILE A 23 -16.76 60.27 -13.49
C ILE A 23 -17.16 58.80 -13.69
N LEU A 24 -16.54 58.17 -14.69
CA LEU A 24 -16.47 56.73 -14.81
C LEU A 24 -15.61 56.22 -13.65
N CYS A 25 -16.24 55.72 -12.60
CA CYS A 25 -15.57 54.89 -11.60
C CYS A 25 -15.22 53.55 -12.26
N ILE A 26 -14.07 53.48 -12.93
CA ILE A 26 -13.42 52.20 -13.21
C ILE A 26 -12.86 51.71 -11.88
N ILE A 27 -13.62 50.85 -11.21
CA ILE A 27 -13.10 50.03 -10.13
C ILE A 27 -12.18 49.01 -10.81
N TRP A 28 -10.89 49.34 -10.88
CA TRP A 28 -9.85 48.35 -11.09
C TRP A 28 -9.79 47.49 -9.82
N ALA A 29 -10.63 46.46 -9.77
CA ALA A 29 -10.42 45.35 -8.87
C ALA A 29 -9.18 44.62 -9.41
N CYS A 30 -8.00 45.03 -8.96
CA CYS A 30 -6.83 44.18 -9.01
C CYS A 30 -7.18 42.96 -8.14
N TYR A 31 -7.73 41.93 -8.77
CA TYR A 31 -7.63 40.56 -8.27
C TYR A 31 -6.13 40.25 -8.26
N PHE A 32 -5.46 40.62 -7.17
CA PHE A 32 -4.38 39.77 -6.70
C PHE A 32 -5.08 38.45 -6.40
N SER A 33 -5.00 37.52 -7.34
CA SER A 33 -5.07 36.11 -7.02
C SER A 33 -4.05 35.90 -5.90
N THR A 34 -4.53 35.89 -4.66
CA THR A 34 -3.80 35.20 -3.61
C THR A 34 -3.53 33.83 -4.20
N PRO A 35 -2.27 33.41 -4.38
CA PRO A 35 -2.04 32.01 -4.68
C PRO A 35 -2.85 31.26 -3.64
N SER A 36 -3.75 30.38 -4.11
CA SER A 36 -4.35 29.38 -3.25
C SER A 36 -3.21 28.90 -2.36
N LEU A 37 -3.38 29.05 -1.05
CA LEU A 37 -2.58 28.28 -0.10
C LEU A 37 -2.96 26.84 -0.39
N ALA A 38 -2.38 26.27 -1.47
CA ALA A 38 -2.12 24.86 -1.51
C ALA A 38 -1.40 24.63 -0.19
N GLN A 39 -2.12 24.03 0.77
CA GLN A 39 -1.48 23.48 1.94
C GLN A 39 -0.27 22.74 1.40
N ASN A 40 0.90 23.05 1.94
CA ASN A 40 2.17 22.44 1.60
C ASN A 40 2.07 20.97 2.09
N GLN A 41 1.24 20.19 1.41
CA GLN A 41 0.84 18.85 1.75
C GLN A 41 1.96 17.98 1.22
N ASP A 42 2.57 17.25 2.13
CA ASP A 42 3.63 16.30 1.83
C ASP A 42 3.19 15.37 0.69
N PRO A 43 3.83 15.46 -0.50
CA PRO A 43 3.38 14.76 -1.71
C PRO A 43 3.56 13.24 -1.62
N LEU A 44 4.25 12.76 -0.57
CA LEU A 44 4.47 11.34 -0.31
C LEU A 44 3.48 10.76 0.72
N GLN A 45 2.53 11.57 1.21
CA GLN A 45 1.42 11.06 2.01
C GLN A 45 0.35 10.41 1.13
N PRO A 46 -0.48 9.51 1.72
CA PRO A 46 -1.73 9.10 1.10
C PRO A 46 -2.58 10.30 0.67
N ILE A 47 -3.10 10.24 -0.55
CA ILE A 47 -4.04 11.20 -1.12
C ILE A 47 -5.36 10.50 -1.36
N LEU A 48 -6.46 11.17 -1.02
CA LEU A 48 -7.81 10.72 -1.34
C LEU A 48 -8.10 10.98 -2.82
N LEU A 49 -8.31 9.92 -3.59
CA LEU A 49 -8.54 9.98 -5.04
C LEU A 49 -10.02 9.92 -5.42
N SER A 50 -10.84 9.27 -4.58
CA SER A 50 -12.30 9.23 -4.75
C SER A 50 -12.98 9.01 -3.40
N GLU A 51 -14.08 9.73 -3.15
CA GLU A 51 -14.93 9.57 -1.96
C GLU A 51 -15.85 8.34 -2.02
N ASP A 52 -16.04 7.77 -3.21
CA ASP A 52 -16.91 6.62 -3.41
C ASP A 52 -16.42 5.77 -4.59
N GLY A 53 -15.83 4.62 -4.28
CA GLY A 53 -15.36 3.67 -5.27
C GLY A 53 -14.93 2.36 -4.63
N SER A 54 -15.21 1.27 -5.33
CA SER A 54 -14.80 -0.08 -4.97
C SER A 54 -14.41 -0.88 -6.22
N TRP A 55 -13.67 -1.96 -6.01
CA TRP A 55 -13.35 -2.93 -7.05
C TRP A 55 -13.29 -4.35 -6.53
N CYS A 56 -13.76 -5.28 -7.35
CA CYS A 56 -13.43 -6.72 -7.29
C CYS A 56 -12.04 -6.97 -7.89
N TRP A 57 -11.47 -8.18 -7.73
CA TRP A 57 -10.11 -8.50 -8.16
C TRP A 57 -10.00 -9.48 -9.35
N PHE A 58 -11.12 -9.86 -9.96
CA PHE A 58 -11.15 -10.82 -11.08
C PHE A 58 -11.25 -10.16 -12.47
N GLN A 59 -11.09 -8.84 -12.52
CA GLN A 59 -11.03 -8.05 -13.74
C GLN A 59 -9.70 -7.34 -13.80
N ASP A 60 -8.90 -7.57 -14.83
CA ASP A 60 -7.65 -6.83 -15.02
C ASP A 60 -7.52 -6.30 -16.46
N LYS A 61 -6.86 -5.14 -16.64
CA LYS A 61 -6.30 -4.28 -15.58
C LYS A 61 -7.38 -3.36 -14.98
N ARG A 62 -7.30 -3.05 -13.68
CA ARG A 62 -8.19 -2.03 -13.05
C ARG A 62 -7.58 -0.65 -13.01
N ALA A 63 -6.27 -0.57 -13.17
CA ALA A 63 -5.54 0.68 -13.20
C ALA A 63 -4.38 0.61 -14.20
N LEU A 64 -4.02 1.77 -14.75
CA LEU A 64 -2.93 1.99 -15.69
C LEU A 64 -2.11 3.18 -15.20
N LEU A 65 -0.80 3.10 -15.38
CA LEU A 65 0.12 4.22 -15.23
C LEU A 65 0.53 4.67 -16.64
N LEU A 66 0.10 5.85 -17.04
CA LEU A 66 0.39 6.47 -18.33
C LEU A 66 1.18 7.76 -18.07
N ASP A 67 2.49 7.72 -18.29
CA ASP A 67 3.40 8.82 -17.95
C ASP A 67 3.22 9.28 -16.48
N ASP A 68 2.80 10.52 -16.25
CA ASP A 68 2.51 11.08 -14.92
C ASP A 68 1.03 11.01 -14.51
N LYS A 69 0.26 10.11 -15.13
CA LYS A 69 -1.16 9.92 -14.82
C LYS A 69 -1.47 8.50 -14.39
N VAL A 70 -2.20 8.36 -13.28
CA VAL A 70 -2.81 7.10 -12.86
C VAL A 70 -4.27 7.11 -13.29
N ILE A 71 -4.64 6.15 -14.13
CA ILE A 71 -6.02 5.98 -14.58
C ILE A 71 -6.56 4.69 -13.98
N PHE A 72 -7.67 4.75 -13.25
CA PHE A 72 -8.26 3.59 -12.58
C PHE A 72 -9.77 3.56 -12.74
N THR A 73 -10.37 2.38 -12.62
CA THR A 73 -11.83 2.18 -12.70
C THR A 73 -12.38 1.67 -11.39
N GLY A 74 -13.64 2.03 -11.10
CA GLY A 74 -14.33 1.63 -9.90
C GLY A 74 -15.84 1.50 -10.10
N VAL A 75 -16.51 1.07 -9.04
CA VAL A 75 -17.97 1.08 -8.90
C VAL A 75 -18.32 1.81 -7.61
N THR A 76 -19.22 2.79 -7.70
CA THR A 76 -19.71 3.51 -6.51
C THR A 76 -20.66 2.65 -5.69
N SER A 77 -20.89 3.03 -4.44
CA SER A 77 -21.92 2.44 -3.57
C SER A 77 -23.35 2.52 -4.13
N GLU A 78 -23.58 3.33 -5.17
CA GLU A 78 -24.84 3.42 -5.91
C GLU A 78 -24.88 2.52 -7.17
N GLY A 79 -23.77 1.85 -7.51
CA GLY A 79 -23.65 0.97 -8.68
C GLY A 79 -23.18 1.66 -9.95
N PHE A 80 -22.61 2.86 -9.87
CA PHE A 80 -22.12 3.58 -11.05
C PHE A 80 -20.69 3.15 -11.38
N ASN A 81 -20.47 2.72 -12.62
CA ASN A 81 -19.13 2.51 -13.15
C ASN A 81 -18.43 3.84 -13.36
N THR A 82 -17.20 3.95 -12.88
CA THR A 82 -16.37 5.14 -13.01
C THR A 82 -15.04 4.83 -13.67
N VAL A 83 -14.48 5.85 -14.32
CA VAL A 83 -13.05 5.92 -14.63
C VAL A 83 -12.53 7.23 -14.07
N SER A 84 -11.44 7.14 -13.31
CA SER A 84 -10.83 8.24 -12.59
C SER A 84 -9.39 8.41 -13.04
N GLU A 85 -8.91 9.65 -12.99
CA GLU A 85 -7.55 10.08 -13.32
C GLU A 85 -6.98 10.79 -12.09
N TRP A 86 -5.73 10.49 -11.78
CA TRP A 86 -4.91 11.22 -10.81
C TRP A 86 -3.64 11.69 -11.53
N ASP A 87 -3.47 13.01 -11.61
CA ASP A 87 -2.27 13.66 -12.12
C ASP A 87 -1.23 13.73 -11.00
N LEU A 88 -0.09 13.09 -11.20
CA LEU A 88 0.95 12.97 -10.18
C LEU A 88 1.79 14.26 -10.02
N SER A 89 1.68 15.20 -10.96
CA SER A 89 2.50 16.42 -10.96
C SER A 89 1.97 17.47 -9.98
N ASP A 90 0.65 17.54 -9.80
CA ASP A 90 -0.04 18.50 -8.94
C ASP A 90 -1.07 17.86 -7.99
N ASN A 91 -1.26 16.54 -8.06
CA ASN A 91 -2.24 15.76 -7.32
C ASN A 91 -3.71 16.10 -7.62
N GLU A 92 -3.99 16.71 -8.77
CA GLU A 92 -5.37 16.87 -9.23
C GLU A 92 -6.00 15.52 -9.57
N THR A 93 -7.29 15.40 -9.26
CA THR A 93 -8.06 14.19 -9.53
C THR A 93 -9.34 14.52 -10.28
N TYR A 94 -9.74 13.63 -11.18
CA TYR A 94 -10.99 13.76 -11.93
C TYR A 94 -11.66 12.40 -12.06
N THR A 95 -12.98 12.36 -11.90
CA THR A 95 -13.78 11.13 -12.07
C THR A 95 -14.87 11.32 -13.11
N LYS A 96 -14.88 10.46 -14.12
CA LYS A 96 -15.96 10.30 -15.08
C LYS A 96 -16.88 9.16 -14.67
N VAL A 97 -18.16 9.48 -14.48
CA VAL A 97 -19.21 8.46 -14.35
C VAL A 97 -19.61 7.97 -15.75
N LEU A 98 -19.44 6.67 -16.00
CA LEU A 98 -19.74 6.03 -17.29
C LEU A 98 -21.16 5.48 -17.35
N THR A 99 -21.69 5.04 -16.21
CA THR A 99 -23.04 4.49 -16.10
C THR A 99 -23.80 5.15 -14.97
N LYS A 100 -25.11 5.40 -15.18
CA LYS A 100 -26.03 5.83 -14.12
C LYS A 100 -27.18 4.84 -14.05
N GLY A 101 -27.10 3.89 -13.13
CA GLY A 101 -28.16 2.92 -12.84
C GLY A 101 -28.37 1.82 -13.89
N SER A 102 -27.37 1.53 -14.75
CA SER A 102 -27.45 0.38 -15.67
C SER A 102 -27.15 -0.95 -14.98
N LEU A 103 -26.41 -0.93 -13.87
CA LEU A 103 -26.06 -2.06 -13.03
C LEU A 103 -26.30 -1.70 -11.56
N PRO A 104 -26.63 -2.66 -10.68
CA PRO A 104 -26.80 -2.40 -9.25
C PRO A 104 -25.45 -2.16 -8.55
N ALA A 105 -25.49 -1.71 -7.29
CA ALA A 105 -24.33 -1.70 -6.42
C ALA A 105 -23.77 -3.12 -6.23
N ASP A 106 -22.66 -3.41 -6.90
CA ASP A 106 -21.94 -4.68 -6.84
C ASP A 106 -20.50 -4.43 -7.34
N ASP A 107 -19.50 -4.65 -6.49
CA ASP A 107 -18.08 -4.39 -6.84
C ASP A 107 -17.57 -5.28 -7.99
N HIS A 108 -18.29 -6.36 -8.32
CA HIS A 108 -18.01 -7.23 -9.46
C HIS A 108 -18.38 -6.58 -10.79
N ASN A 109 -19.05 -5.44 -10.77
CA ASN A 109 -19.40 -4.71 -11.99
C ASN A 109 -18.24 -3.84 -12.49
N VAL A 110 -17.11 -3.78 -11.76
CA VAL A 110 -15.95 -2.96 -12.13
C VAL A 110 -15.42 -3.30 -13.52
N GLY A 111 -14.94 -2.28 -14.23
CA GLY A 111 -14.40 -2.44 -15.58
C GLY A 111 -12.97 -2.99 -15.60
N ALA A 112 -12.60 -3.56 -16.73
CA ALA A 112 -11.21 -3.75 -17.13
C ALA A 112 -10.80 -2.64 -18.09
N LEU A 113 -9.59 -2.12 -17.94
CA LEU A 113 -8.97 -1.07 -18.74
C LEU A 113 -7.90 -1.65 -19.66
N MET A 114 -7.82 -1.11 -20.86
CA MET A 114 -6.73 -1.36 -21.81
C MET A 114 -6.39 -0.08 -22.56
N LEU A 115 -5.09 0.23 -22.66
CA LEU A 115 -4.61 1.19 -23.64
C LEU A 115 -4.50 0.49 -25.00
N ARG A 116 -5.29 0.94 -25.97
CA ARG A 116 -5.32 0.40 -27.32
C ARG A 116 -4.07 0.80 -28.11
N PRO A 117 -3.70 0.04 -29.17
CA PRO A 117 -2.60 0.40 -30.06
C PRO A 117 -2.71 1.81 -30.69
N ASP A 118 -3.93 2.29 -30.92
CA ASP A 118 -4.22 3.64 -31.44
C ASP A 118 -4.15 4.75 -30.37
N GLY A 119 -3.81 4.42 -29.13
CA GLY A 119 -3.68 5.35 -28.01
C GLY A 119 -5.00 5.67 -27.31
N LYS A 120 -6.14 5.11 -27.74
CA LYS A 120 -7.42 5.25 -27.01
C LYS A 120 -7.44 4.35 -25.77
N LEU A 121 -8.22 4.76 -24.78
CA LEU A 121 -8.57 3.89 -23.66
C LEU A 121 -9.84 3.14 -23.97
N LEU A 122 -9.81 1.83 -23.75
CA LEU A 122 -10.96 0.95 -23.77
C LEU A 122 -11.29 0.54 -22.32
N THR A 123 -12.56 0.59 -21.96
CA THR A 123 -13.07 -0.03 -20.74
C THR A 123 -14.18 -1.02 -21.07
N VAL A 124 -14.11 -2.21 -20.48
CA VAL A 124 -15.09 -3.29 -20.68
C VAL A 124 -15.58 -3.80 -19.33
N TYR A 125 -16.90 -3.87 -19.17
CA TYR A 125 -17.56 -4.27 -17.93
C TYR A 125 -18.81 -5.10 -18.17
N ALA A 126 -19.23 -5.83 -17.15
CA ALA A 126 -20.41 -6.68 -17.17
C ALA A 126 -21.03 -6.71 -15.77
N GLY A 127 -22.33 -7.01 -15.69
CA GLY A 127 -22.97 -7.23 -14.40
C GLY A 127 -22.50 -8.54 -13.74
N HIS A 128 -22.74 -8.72 -12.44
CA HIS A 128 -22.45 -9.97 -11.73
C HIS A 128 -23.46 -11.09 -12.08
N SER A 129 -23.40 -11.62 -13.31
CA SER A 129 -24.29 -12.68 -13.81
C SER A 129 -25.78 -12.31 -13.78
N ILE A 130 -26.08 -11.03 -13.98
CA ILE A 130 -27.46 -10.50 -14.00
C ILE A 130 -28.09 -10.59 -15.40
N ASP A 131 -27.28 -10.42 -16.45
CA ASP A 131 -27.69 -10.46 -17.86
C ASP A 131 -26.57 -11.04 -18.73
N SER A 132 -26.79 -11.03 -20.06
CA SER A 132 -25.87 -11.59 -21.06
C SER A 132 -25.04 -10.53 -21.79
N LEU A 133 -24.97 -9.32 -21.26
CA LEU A 133 -24.39 -8.16 -21.94
C LEU A 133 -22.98 -7.88 -21.42
N VAL A 134 -22.01 -7.94 -22.32
CA VAL A 134 -20.71 -7.28 -22.14
C VAL A 134 -20.86 -5.87 -22.69
N ARG A 135 -20.53 -4.88 -21.86
CA ARG A 135 -20.63 -3.45 -22.16
C ARG A 135 -19.24 -2.88 -22.30
N TYR A 136 -19.07 -1.94 -23.21
CA TYR A 136 -17.77 -1.32 -23.43
C TYR A 136 -17.91 0.11 -23.94
N ARG A 137 -16.88 0.90 -23.66
CA ARG A 137 -16.71 2.27 -24.17
C ARG A 137 -15.24 2.48 -24.50
N SER A 138 -14.98 3.28 -25.53
CA SER A 138 -13.65 3.82 -25.80
C SER A 138 -13.64 5.34 -25.65
N THR A 139 -12.52 5.93 -25.28
CA THR A 139 -12.35 7.39 -25.35
C THR A 139 -12.42 7.87 -26.80
N ARG A 140 -12.90 9.09 -27.03
CA ARG A 140 -12.96 9.66 -28.38
C ARG A 140 -11.58 10.03 -28.92
N THR A 141 -10.74 10.57 -28.05
CA THR A 141 -9.41 11.11 -28.41
C THR A 141 -8.37 10.66 -27.39
N GLY A 142 -7.37 9.90 -27.83
CA GLY A 142 -6.27 9.45 -26.97
C GLY A 142 -6.74 8.85 -25.65
N ALA A 143 -5.99 9.04 -24.57
CA ALA A 143 -6.36 8.57 -23.23
C ALA A 143 -7.24 9.56 -22.43
N GLU A 144 -7.94 10.49 -23.08
CA GLU A 144 -8.68 11.57 -22.41
C GLU A 144 -9.99 11.09 -21.77
N ILE A 145 -9.98 10.82 -20.47
CA ILE A 145 -11.14 10.23 -19.77
C ILE A 145 -12.35 11.16 -19.63
N ARG A 146 -12.25 12.41 -20.06
CA ARG A 146 -13.38 13.36 -20.09
C ARG A 146 -14.35 13.05 -21.22
N ASP A 147 -13.87 12.46 -22.31
CA ASP A 147 -14.62 12.32 -23.55
C ASP A 147 -14.63 10.87 -24.04
N TRP A 148 -15.83 10.27 -24.03
CA TRP A 148 -16.06 8.87 -24.34
C TRP A 148 -17.08 8.73 -25.46
N GLU A 149 -16.93 7.65 -26.22
CA GLU A 149 -17.99 7.13 -27.07
C GLU A 149 -19.20 6.68 -26.22
N GLU A 150 -20.35 6.55 -26.89
CA GLU A 150 -21.54 5.97 -26.26
C GLU A 150 -21.32 4.50 -25.86
N GLU A 151 -22.10 4.03 -24.87
CA GLU A 151 -22.01 2.64 -24.44
C GLU A 151 -22.39 1.71 -25.59
N SER A 152 -21.49 0.81 -25.91
CA SER A 152 -21.73 -0.29 -26.84
C SER A 152 -21.89 -1.59 -26.08
N VAL A 153 -22.66 -2.51 -26.66
CA VAL A 153 -22.96 -3.80 -26.05
C VAL A 153 -22.75 -4.95 -27.02
N VAL A 154 -22.21 -6.05 -26.52
CA VAL A 154 -22.21 -7.34 -27.22
C VAL A 154 -22.94 -8.36 -26.36
N LYS A 155 -23.89 -9.06 -26.97
CA LYS A 155 -24.66 -10.11 -26.31
C LYS A 155 -23.90 -11.43 -26.43
N THR A 156 -23.68 -12.08 -25.28
CA THR A 156 -23.04 -13.39 -25.19
C THR A 156 -24.07 -14.52 -25.17
N ASN A 157 -23.60 -15.76 -25.20
CA ASN A 157 -24.42 -16.97 -25.20
C ASN A 157 -25.02 -17.34 -23.82
N GLY A 158 -24.84 -16.52 -22.80
CA GLY A 158 -25.33 -16.79 -21.45
C GLY A 158 -25.10 -15.59 -20.53
N ARG A 159 -25.35 -15.77 -19.22
CA ARG A 159 -25.04 -14.71 -18.25
C ARG A 159 -23.54 -14.51 -18.15
N VAL A 160 -23.11 -13.27 -18.03
CA VAL A 160 -21.69 -12.88 -17.99
C VAL A 160 -21.32 -12.26 -16.64
N CYS A 161 -20.06 -12.38 -16.25
CA CYS A 161 -19.42 -11.65 -15.15
C CYS A 161 -17.92 -11.52 -15.45
N TYR A 162 -17.30 -10.43 -14.97
CA TYR A 162 -15.90 -10.08 -15.19
C TYR A 162 -15.54 -9.73 -16.64
N SER A 163 -14.37 -9.12 -16.81
CA SER A 163 -13.74 -8.84 -18.10
C SER A 163 -12.24 -8.74 -17.88
N ASN A 164 -11.43 -9.26 -18.80
CA ASN A 164 -9.97 -9.28 -18.72
C ASN A 164 -9.39 -9.12 -20.12
N LEU A 165 -8.70 -8.01 -20.36
CA LEU A 165 -8.35 -7.56 -21.71
C LEU A 165 -6.88 -7.82 -22.04
N PHE A 166 -6.62 -8.45 -23.18
CA PHE A 166 -5.26 -8.71 -23.66
C PHE A 166 -5.16 -8.57 -25.17
N HIS A 167 -4.35 -7.62 -25.63
CA HIS A 167 -3.99 -7.46 -27.04
C HIS A 167 -2.71 -8.25 -27.35
N LEU A 168 -2.72 -9.05 -28.41
CA LEU A 168 -1.56 -9.82 -28.86
C LEU A 168 -1.01 -9.27 -30.17
N LYS A 169 0.19 -8.69 -30.15
CA LYS A 169 0.85 -8.13 -31.36
C LYS A 169 1.05 -9.16 -32.48
N SER A 170 1.25 -10.43 -32.14
CA SER A 170 1.49 -11.49 -33.12
C SER A 170 0.30 -11.79 -34.01
N THR A 171 -0.93 -11.59 -33.52
CA THR A 171 -2.17 -11.82 -34.28
C THR A 171 -2.94 -10.55 -34.59
N GLY A 172 -2.67 -9.45 -33.85
CA GLY A 172 -3.46 -8.23 -33.90
C GLY A 172 -4.82 -8.37 -33.18
N GLU A 173 -5.07 -9.51 -32.52
CA GLU A 173 -6.34 -9.76 -31.86
C GLU A 173 -6.32 -9.24 -30.41
N THR A 174 -7.48 -8.75 -29.98
CA THR A 174 -7.75 -8.42 -28.57
C THR A 174 -8.71 -9.46 -28.00
N PHE A 175 -8.30 -10.07 -26.88
CA PHE A 175 -9.11 -10.99 -26.10
C PHE A 175 -9.83 -10.26 -24.97
N ASN A 176 -11.08 -10.63 -24.69
CA ASN A 176 -11.74 -10.36 -23.43
C ASN A 176 -12.14 -11.67 -22.76
N PHE A 177 -11.45 -12.08 -21.69
CA PHE A 177 -11.84 -13.25 -20.91
C PHE A 177 -12.85 -12.91 -19.82
N PHE A 178 -13.89 -13.72 -19.72
CA PHE A 178 -15.01 -13.50 -18.80
C PHE A 178 -15.55 -14.82 -18.27
N ARG A 179 -16.29 -14.78 -17.16
CA ARG A 179 -17.10 -15.91 -16.69
C ARG A 179 -18.45 -15.89 -17.40
N GLY A 180 -18.73 -16.94 -18.16
CA GLY A 180 -19.91 -17.02 -19.03
C GLY A 180 -20.88 -18.14 -18.65
N ASN A 181 -21.54 -18.69 -19.68
CA ASN A 181 -22.51 -19.77 -19.54
C ASN A 181 -21.95 -20.96 -18.73
N GLY A 182 -22.78 -21.55 -17.87
CA GLY A 182 -22.35 -22.64 -16.98
C GLY A 182 -21.29 -22.23 -15.95
N ASN A 183 -21.11 -20.93 -15.65
CA ASN A 183 -20.10 -20.40 -14.73
C ASN A 183 -18.63 -20.70 -15.12
N ASN A 184 -18.39 -20.98 -16.39
CA ASN A 184 -17.08 -21.36 -16.92
C ASN A 184 -16.38 -20.20 -17.65
N PRO A 185 -15.04 -20.20 -17.78
CA PRO A 185 -14.32 -19.16 -18.50
C PRO A 185 -14.57 -19.23 -20.00
N HIS A 186 -14.94 -18.09 -20.56
CA HIS A 186 -15.14 -17.86 -21.99
C HIS A 186 -14.28 -16.68 -22.42
N TYR A 187 -14.15 -16.50 -23.73
CA TYR A 187 -13.48 -15.34 -24.30
C TYR A 187 -14.24 -14.77 -25.50
N LEU A 188 -14.18 -13.45 -25.63
CA LEU A 188 -14.51 -12.72 -26.84
C LEU A 188 -13.23 -12.38 -27.59
N LEU A 189 -13.35 -12.23 -28.90
CA LEU A 189 -12.28 -11.77 -29.79
C LEU A 189 -12.69 -10.49 -30.49
N SER A 190 -11.75 -9.57 -30.61
CA SER A 190 -11.84 -8.38 -31.44
C SER A 190 -10.63 -8.34 -32.38
N GLU A 191 -10.88 -7.99 -33.63
CA GLU A 191 -9.88 -7.81 -34.70
C GLU A 191 -9.67 -6.32 -35.03
N ASP A 192 -10.31 -5.43 -34.24
CA ASP A 192 -10.39 -3.98 -34.43
C ASP A 192 -10.21 -3.24 -33.10
N ASP A 193 -9.28 -3.73 -32.26
CA ASP A 193 -8.86 -3.10 -31.00
C ASP A 193 -9.99 -2.80 -30.00
N GLY A 194 -11.04 -3.62 -30.02
CA GLY A 194 -12.20 -3.54 -29.13
C GLY A 194 -13.34 -2.66 -29.63
N GLU A 195 -13.34 -2.23 -30.89
CA GLU A 195 -14.49 -1.55 -31.53
C GLU A 195 -15.66 -2.51 -31.77
N SER A 196 -15.39 -3.78 -32.06
CA SER A 196 -16.40 -4.83 -32.16
C SER A 196 -15.90 -6.16 -31.59
N TRP A 197 -16.86 -7.03 -31.22
CA TRP A 197 -16.55 -8.29 -30.55
C TRP A 197 -17.35 -9.44 -31.16
N ARG A 198 -16.67 -10.56 -31.37
CA ARG A 198 -17.29 -11.86 -31.68
C ARG A 198 -17.05 -12.85 -30.55
N PHE A 199 -17.99 -13.77 -30.39
CA PHE A 199 -17.80 -14.89 -29.46
C PHE A 199 -16.61 -15.74 -29.91
N GLY A 200 -15.62 -15.89 -29.02
CA GLY A 200 -14.42 -16.66 -29.28
C GLY A 200 -14.63 -18.14 -28.93
N GLY A 201 -15.10 -18.41 -27.72
CA GLY A 201 -15.41 -19.77 -27.26
C GLY A 201 -15.28 -19.95 -25.74
N ARG A 202 -15.25 -21.21 -25.30
CA ARG A 202 -15.01 -21.60 -23.90
C ARG A 202 -13.57 -22.06 -23.71
N LEU A 203 -12.86 -21.50 -22.74
CA LEU A 203 -11.46 -21.87 -22.46
C LEU A 203 -11.39 -23.33 -21.95
N PHE A 204 -12.10 -23.62 -20.86
CA PHE A 204 -12.27 -24.96 -20.31
C PHE A 204 -13.64 -25.11 -19.66
N GLN A 205 -14.01 -26.33 -19.30
CA GLN A 205 -15.26 -26.62 -18.60
C GLN A 205 -15.02 -27.41 -17.31
N PHE A 206 -15.72 -27.02 -16.25
CA PHE A 206 -15.79 -27.73 -14.99
C PHE A 206 -17.21 -27.62 -14.41
N GLU A 207 -17.59 -28.56 -13.54
CA GLU A 207 -18.90 -28.55 -12.88
C GLU A 207 -19.02 -27.42 -11.84
N GLY A 208 -17.88 -27.01 -11.27
CA GLY A 208 -17.76 -25.89 -10.35
C GLY A 208 -17.70 -24.53 -11.05
N ARG A 209 -17.40 -23.51 -10.24
CA ARG A 209 -17.23 -22.12 -10.67
C ARG A 209 -15.76 -21.72 -10.50
N SER A 210 -14.93 -21.99 -11.50
CA SER A 210 -13.49 -21.69 -11.46
C SER A 210 -13.22 -20.19 -11.45
N TYR A 211 -12.17 -19.78 -10.74
CA TYR A 211 -11.71 -18.39 -10.67
C TYR A 211 -10.35 -18.27 -11.30
N LEU A 212 -10.13 -17.21 -12.09
CA LEU A 212 -8.94 -17.07 -12.92
C LEU A 212 -8.28 -15.71 -12.72
N LYS A 213 -6.96 -15.72 -12.90
CA LYS A 213 -6.13 -14.54 -13.07
C LYS A 213 -5.25 -14.77 -14.31
N TYR A 214 -4.93 -13.69 -15.00
CA TYR A 214 -4.24 -13.74 -16.29
C TYR A 214 -3.06 -12.79 -16.31
N ALA A 215 -2.04 -13.13 -17.09
CA ALA A 215 -0.93 -12.24 -17.42
C ALA A 215 -0.48 -12.50 -18.86
N SER A 216 0.06 -11.50 -19.55
CA SER A 216 0.47 -11.64 -20.94
C SER A 216 1.77 -10.89 -21.19
N ASP A 217 2.57 -11.42 -22.12
CA ASP A 217 3.74 -10.74 -22.67
C ASP A 217 3.37 -9.61 -23.66
N GLY A 218 2.08 -9.45 -23.97
CA GLY A 218 1.58 -8.49 -24.96
C GLY A 218 2.03 -8.79 -26.39
N ALA A 219 2.60 -9.98 -26.64
CA ALA A 219 3.14 -10.40 -27.92
C ALA A 219 2.40 -11.61 -28.47
N GLN A 220 2.52 -12.77 -27.83
CA GLN A 220 1.99 -14.05 -28.34
C GLN A 220 1.39 -14.96 -27.27
N ARG A 221 1.68 -14.72 -25.98
CA ARG A 221 1.26 -15.61 -24.89
C ARG A 221 0.33 -14.92 -23.91
N ILE A 222 -0.68 -15.66 -23.48
CA ILE A 222 -1.54 -15.30 -22.35
C ILE A 222 -1.49 -16.45 -21.36
N HIS A 223 -0.87 -16.21 -20.22
CA HIS A 223 -0.83 -17.12 -19.10
C HIS A 223 -2.09 -16.95 -18.25
N PHE A 224 -2.49 -18.03 -17.59
CA PHE A 224 -3.54 -18.00 -16.59
C PHE A 224 -3.24 -18.94 -15.43
N ILE A 225 -3.75 -18.58 -14.26
CA ILE A 225 -3.93 -19.49 -13.13
C ILE A 225 -5.41 -19.71 -12.88
N THR A 226 -5.76 -20.87 -12.34
CA THR A 226 -7.15 -21.16 -12.00
C THR A 226 -7.33 -22.06 -10.80
N THR A 227 -8.45 -21.91 -10.10
CA THR A 227 -8.96 -22.89 -9.14
C THR A 227 -9.83 -23.96 -9.80
N ASP A 228 -10.08 -25.08 -9.11
CA ASP A 228 -11.14 -26.02 -9.50
C ASP A 228 -12.49 -25.30 -9.53
N GLY A 229 -12.91 -24.73 -8.41
CA GLY A 229 -14.22 -24.13 -8.27
C GLY A 229 -14.27 -22.95 -7.30
N HIS A 230 -15.46 -22.71 -6.76
CA HIS A 230 -15.66 -21.70 -5.72
C HIS A 230 -15.21 -22.24 -4.37
N PRO A 231 -14.42 -21.49 -3.59
CA PRO A 231 -13.80 -22.02 -2.37
C PRO A 231 -14.83 -22.47 -1.31
N ARG A 232 -16.00 -21.82 -1.21
CA ARG A 232 -17.12 -22.32 -0.40
C ARG A 232 -17.50 -23.78 -0.68
N TYR A 233 -17.45 -24.23 -1.93
CA TYR A 233 -17.95 -25.54 -2.36
C TYR A 233 -16.83 -26.54 -2.69
N PHE A 234 -15.61 -26.07 -2.92
CA PHE A 234 -14.48 -26.89 -3.36
C PHE A 234 -13.28 -26.69 -2.46
N ASN A 235 -12.49 -27.75 -2.26
CA ASN A 235 -11.11 -27.60 -1.82
C ASN A 235 -10.34 -27.29 -3.09
N ASN A 236 -9.89 -26.06 -3.22
CA ASN A 236 -9.32 -25.58 -4.45
C ASN A 236 -7.82 -25.87 -4.47
N ASN A 237 -7.39 -26.52 -5.54
CA ASN A 237 -6.02 -26.47 -6.02
C ASN A 237 -5.79 -25.17 -6.78
N ILE A 238 -4.52 -24.92 -7.13
CA ILE A 238 -4.16 -23.92 -8.13
C ILE A 238 -3.46 -24.62 -9.30
N TYR A 239 -3.96 -24.37 -10.51
CA TYR A 239 -3.34 -24.83 -11.76
C TYR A 239 -2.83 -23.66 -12.59
N HIS A 240 -1.78 -23.88 -13.36
CA HIS A 240 -1.25 -22.95 -14.35
C HIS A 240 -1.30 -23.54 -15.76
N GLY A 241 -1.73 -22.72 -16.71
CA GLY A 241 -1.62 -22.96 -18.15
C GLY A 241 -1.36 -21.67 -18.92
N TYR A 242 -1.04 -21.81 -20.20
CA TYR A 242 -0.94 -20.66 -21.10
C TYR A 242 -1.56 -20.95 -22.46
N ILE A 243 -1.93 -19.88 -23.15
CA ILE A 243 -2.51 -19.87 -24.48
C ILE A 243 -1.49 -19.28 -25.44
N GLU A 244 -1.31 -19.94 -26.59
CA GLU A 244 -0.46 -19.48 -27.69
C GLU A 244 -0.96 -20.07 -29.01
N ASN A 245 -1.09 -19.25 -30.05
CA ASN A 245 -1.47 -19.69 -31.41
C ASN A 245 -2.75 -20.56 -31.44
N GLY A 246 -3.79 -20.14 -30.69
CA GLY A 246 -5.08 -20.83 -30.63
C GLY A 246 -5.07 -22.17 -29.90
N LYS A 247 -4.02 -22.48 -29.13
CA LYS A 247 -3.87 -23.72 -28.36
C LYS A 247 -3.53 -23.41 -26.90
N ALA A 248 -3.87 -24.34 -26.01
CA ALA A 248 -3.55 -24.28 -24.59
C ALA A 248 -2.46 -25.28 -24.22
N TYR A 249 -1.60 -24.88 -23.29
CA TYR A 249 -0.40 -25.61 -22.89
C TYR A 249 -0.22 -25.63 -21.37
N ARG A 250 0.53 -26.61 -20.89
CA ARG A 250 1.07 -26.69 -19.53
C ARG A 250 2.30 -25.80 -19.37
N SER A 251 2.77 -25.62 -18.14
CA SER A 251 3.95 -24.78 -17.79
C SER A 251 5.23 -25.20 -18.50
N ASP A 252 5.38 -26.51 -18.75
CA ASP A 252 6.54 -27.12 -19.42
C ASP A 252 6.44 -27.05 -20.97
N GLY A 253 5.37 -26.47 -21.50
CA GLY A 253 5.09 -26.40 -22.94
C GLY A 253 4.41 -27.63 -23.52
N SER A 254 4.02 -28.61 -22.70
CA SER A 254 3.22 -29.74 -23.15
C SER A 254 1.85 -29.26 -23.67
N LEU A 255 1.48 -29.68 -24.88
CA LEU A 255 0.19 -29.35 -25.48
C LEU A 255 -0.95 -30.00 -24.70
N VAL A 256 -1.92 -29.19 -24.27
CA VAL A 256 -3.18 -29.67 -23.65
C VAL A 256 -4.24 -29.88 -24.73
N GLY A 257 -4.38 -28.91 -25.65
CA GLY A 257 -5.32 -29.03 -26.77
C GLY A 257 -5.60 -27.69 -27.47
N PRO A 258 -6.38 -27.69 -28.55
CA PRO A 258 -6.86 -26.45 -29.17
C PRO A 258 -7.84 -25.73 -28.25
N LEU A 259 -7.89 -24.39 -28.35
CA LEU A 259 -8.98 -23.63 -27.75
C LEU A 259 -10.30 -24.00 -28.42
N SER A 260 -11.35 -24.15 -27.63
CA SER A 260 -12.68 -24.35 -28.19
C SER A 260 -13.19 -23.07 -28.82
N THR A 261 -13.81 -23.20 -30.01
CA THR A 261 -14.53 -22.11 -30.68
C THR A 261 -16.04 -22.19 -30.47
N THR A 262 -16.50 -23.05 -29.55
CA THR A 262 -17.93 -23.28 -29.26
C THR A 262 -18.22 -22.94 -27.80
N ASP A 263 -19.46 -23.15 -27.37
CA ASP A 263 -19.92 -22.98 -26.00
C ASP A 263 -19.57 -24.15 -25.07
N THR A 264 -18.81 -25.14 -25.53
CA THR A 264 -18.34 -26.29 -24.76
C THR A 264 -16.83 -26.42 -24.91
N SER A 265 -16.16 -27.06 -23.96
CA SER A 265 -14.72 -27.34 -24.07
C SER A 265 -14.43 -28.72 -23.49
N ASN A 266 -13.48 -29.42 -24.11
CA ASN A 266 -12.97 -30.70 -23.61
C ASN A 266 -11.86 -30.52 -22.57
N LEU A 267 -11.37 -29.29 -22.39
CA LEU A 267 -10.35 -28.97 -21.41
C LEU A 267 -10.99 -28.78 -20.04
N ARG A 268 -10.25 -29.11 -18.97
CA ARG A 268 -10.63 -28.96 -17.56
C ARG A 268 -9.44 -28.40 -16.76
N PRO A 269 -9.66 -27.80 -15.58
CA PRO A 269 -8.56 -27.29 -14.73
C PRO A 269 -7.42 -28.30 -14.52
N ALA A 270 -7.77 -29.55 -14.18
CA ALA A 270 -6.81 -30.62 -13.91
C ALA A 270 -6.00 -31.11 -15.14
N ASP A 271 -6.34 -30.67 -16.36
CA ASP A 271 -5.53 -30.99 -17.54
C ASP A 271 -4.26 -30.10 -17.61
N PHE A 272 -4.24 -28.98 -16.86
CA PHE A 272 -3.13 -28.02 -16.75
C PHE A 272 -2.12 -28.41 -15.65
N THR A 273 -1.07 -27.60 -15.46
CA THR A 273 -0.04 -27.90 -14.45
C THR A 273 -0.56 -27.63 -13.06
N LEU A 274 -0.62 -28.63 -12.19
CA LEU A 274 -0.85 -28.42 -10.75
C LEU A 274 0.32 -27.65 -10.15
N VAL A 275 0.03 -26.53 -9.49
CA VAL A 275 1.02 -25.67 -8.83
C VAL A 275 0.91 -25.77 -7.31
N TYR A 276 -0.32 -25.79 -6.80
CA TYR A 276 -0.59 -25.95 -5.38
C TYR A 276 -1.71 -26.96 -5.18
N ASP A 277 -1.46 -27.95 -4.33
CA ASP A 277 -2.45 -28.92 -3.88
C ASP A 277 -3.08 -28.40 -2.59
N GLY A 278 -4.38 -28.10 -2.64
CA GLY A 278 -5.15 -27.56 -1.53
C GLY A 278 -5.74 -28.63 -0.60
N ASP A 279 -5.13 -29.81 -0.58
CA ASP A 279 -5.58 -30.99 0.17
C ASP A 279 -7.08 -31.26 -0.02
N LEU A 280 -7.38 -31.96 -1.11
CA LEU A 280 -8.75 -32.32 -1.48
C LEU A 280 -9.46 -33.21 -0.44
N GLU A 281 -8.72 -33.84 0.48
CA GLU A 281 -9.23 -34.78 1.46
C GLU A 281 -9.67 -34.08 2.74
N THR A 282 -8.82 -33.23 3.31
CA THR A 282 -9.02 -32.72 4.68
C THR A 282 -9.65 -31.32 4.73
N ARG A 283 -9.64 -30.57 3.62
CA ARG A 283 -10.09 -29.16 3.56
C ARG A 283 -9.30 -28.25 4.51
N THR A 284 -8.09 -28.61 4.92
CA THR A 284 -7.25 -27.73 5.74
C THR A 284 -6.65 -26.57 4.94
N ASP A 285 -6.60 -26.66 3.60
CA ASP A 285 -5.90 -25.70 2.74
C ASP A 285 -6.72 -25.26 1.52
N VAL A 286 -7.69 -24.36 1.70
CA VAL A 286 -8.53 -23.91 0.57
C VAL A 286 -7.90 -22.72 -0.14
N ALA A 287 -7.32 -22.94 -1.33
CA ALA A 287 -6.63 -21.90 -2.10
C ALA A 287 -7.56 -21.00 -2.93
N TRP A 288 -7.14 -19.76 -3.17
CA TRP A 288 -7.85 -18.85 -4.08
C TRP A 288 -6.92 -17.82 -4.75
N THR A 289 -7.04 -17.71 -6.06
CA THR A 289 -6.21 -16.82 -6.91
C THR A 289 -6.38 -15.34 -6.55
N SER A 290 -5.27 -14.60 -6.46
CA SER A 290 -5.29 -13.15 -6.16
C SER A 290 -4.69 -12.30 -7.29
N ASP A 291 -3.43 -12.54 -7.66
CA ASP A 291 -2.71 -11.74 -8.67
C ASP A 291 -1.64 -12.55 -9.42
N MET A 292 -1.31 -12.15 -10.65
CA MET A 292 -0.34 -12.83 -11.52
C MET A 292 0.45 -11.84 -12.38
N GLN A 293 1.75 -12.07 -12.53
CA GLN A 293 2.65 -11.28 -13.36
C GLN A 293 3.64 -12.19 -14.11
N LEU A 294 4.35 -11.61 -15.08
CA LEU A 294 5.48 -12.24 -15.76
C LEU A 294 6.76 -11.49 -15.40
N ASP A 295 7.87 -12.21 -15.20
CA ASP A 295 9.17 -11.57 -15.00
C ASP A 295 9.79 -11.12 -16.34
N GLU A 296 10.97 -10.49 -16.28
CA GLU A 296 11.67 -9.97 -17.46
C GLU A 296 12.00 -11.05 -18.51
N SER A 297 12.03 -12.32 -18.12
CA SER A 297 12.23 -13.46 -19.02
C SER A 297 10.91 -14.07 -19.53
N GLY A 298 9.77 -13.48 -19.18
CA GLY A 298 8.45 -13.99 -19.50
C GLY A 298 8.03 -15.19 -18.65
N LEU A 299 8.73 -15.48 -17.54
CA LEU A 299 8.37 -16.58 -16.66
C LEU A 299 7.28 -16.14 -15.67
N PRO A 300 6.22 -16.94 -15.48
CA PRO A 300 5.10 -16.57 -14.63
C PRO A 300 5.43 -16.68 -13.13
N TYR A 301 4.93 -15.72 -12.37
CA TYR A 301 4.81 -15.78 -10.92
C TYR A 301 3.47 -15.20 -10.46
N PHE A 302 2.97 -15.69 -9.33
CA PHE A 302 1.64 -15.32 -8.85
C PHE A 302 1.52 -15.44 -7.34
N VAL A 303 0.44 -14.86 -6.81
CA VAL A 303 0.07 -14.89 -5.40
C VAL A 303 -1.38 -15.33 -5.24
N TYR A 304 -1.65 -16.00 -4.12
CA TYR A 304 -2.95 -16.55 -3.79
C TYR A 304 -3.12 -16.59 -2.27
N SER A 305 -4.37 -16.63 -1.81
CA SER A 305 -4.70 -16.85 -0.40
C SER A 305 -5.00 -18.32 -0.16
N VAL A 306 -4.74 -18.81 1.05
CA VAL A 306 -5.14 -20.13 1.54
C VAL A 306 -5.87 -19.95 2.86
N THR A 307 -7.12 -20.40 2.93
CA THR A 307 -7.88 -20.45 4.19
C THR A 307 -7.50 -21.72 4.95
N LYS A 308 -7.04 -21.56 6.20
CA LYS A 308 -6.56 -22.64 7.07
C LYS A 308 -7.64 -23.18 8.01
N ASP A 309 -8.69 -22.39 8.26
CA ASP A 309 -9.83 -22.74 9.09
C ASP A 309 -11.17 -22.62 8.33
N PRO A 310 -11.31 -23.21 7.13
CA PRO A 310 -12.54 -23.11 6.37
C PRO A 310 -13.69 -23.85 7.07
N ILE A 311 -14.91 -23.37 6.85
CA ILE A 311 -16.11 -24.07 7.30
C ILE A 311 -16.45 -25.26 6.37
N SER A 312 -17.39 -26.09 6.80
CA SER A 312 -17.95 -27.19 6.01
C SER A 312 -18.35 -26.75 4.59
N ARG A 313 -18.13 -27.62 3.60
CA ARG A 313 -18.42 -27.32 2.19
C ARG A 313 -19.89 -26.94 2.00
N GLY A 314 -20.10 -25.80 1.34
CA GLY A 314 -21.42 -25.29 1.01
C GLY A 314 -22.24 -24.79 2.20
N GLU A 315 -21.64 -24.65 3.38
CA GLU A 315 -22.32 -24.09 4.55
C GLU A 315 -22.75 -22.64 4.30
N THR A 316 -24.01 -22.33 4.60
CA THR A 316 -24.64 -21.02 4.37
C THR A 316 -25.35 -20.47 5.61
N ILE A 317 -25.39 -21.23 6.71
CA ILE A 317 -26.09 -20.90 7.95
C ILE A 317 -25.08 -20.45 9.00
N GLN A 318 -24.10 -21.28 9.30
CA GLN A 318 -23.10 -21.01 10.35
C GLN A 318 -21.85 -20.34 9.77
N THR A 319 -22.09 -19.38 8.88
CA THR A 319 -21.01 -18.76 8.10
C THR A 319 -20.04 -17.97 8.97
N SER A 320 -20.40 -17.59 10.20
CA SER A 320 -19.54 -16.86 11.13
C SER A 320 -18.44 -17.70 11.80
N LEU A 321 -18.41 -19.03 11.62
CA LEU A 321 -17.55 -19.92 12.41
C LEU A 321 -16.14 -20.21 11.88
N GLY A 322 -15.78 -19.79 10.66
CA GLY A 322 -14.44 -20.06 10.10
C GLY A 322 -13.92 -18.92 9.23
N GLY A 323 -12.77 -19.07 8.57
CA GLY A 323 -12.15 -17.96 7.85
C GLY A 323 -11.63 -16.87 8.81
N MET A 324 -11.07 -17.28 9.95
CA MET A 324 -10.36 -16.41 10.87
C MET A 324 -8.84 -16.58 10.74
N ASP A 325 -8.39 -17.55 9.93
CA ASP A 325 -7.00 -17.80 9.59
C ASP A 325 -6.80 -17.97 8.07
N HIS A 326 -6.28 -16.92 7.44
CA HIS A 326 -5.84 -16.91 6.05
C HIS A 326 -4.34 -16.66 5.95
N ARG A 327 -3.73 -17.28 4.94
CA ARG A 327 -2.32 -17.10 4.58
C ARG A 327 -2.18 -16.64 3.16
N TYR A 328 -1.23 -15.74 2.91
CA TYR A 328 -0.78 -15.45 1.56
C TYR A 328 0.36 -16.37 1.18
N HIS A 329 0.31 -16.83 -0.07
CA HIS A 329 1.31 -17.67 -0.68
C HIS A 329 1.82 -17.03 -1.96
N TYR A 330 3.06 -17.35 -2.30
CA TYR A 330 3.74 -16.94 -3.52
C TYR A 330 4.18 -18.18 -4.30
N ALA A 331 3.98 -18.16 -5.62
CA ALA A 331 4.42 -19.21 -6.54
C ALA A 331 5.20 -18.61 -7.72
N ARG A 332 6.28 -19.29 -8.15
CA ARG A 332 7.02 -18.91 -9.37
C ARG A 332 7.46 -20.13 -10.18
N TRP A 333 7.50 -19.96 -11.49
CA TRP A 333 8.06 -20.94 -12.41
C TRP A 333 9.56 -20.69 -12.61
N THR A 334 10.38 -21.72 -12.42
CA THR A 334 11.85 -21.65 -12.62
C THR A 334 12.28 -21.90 -14.07
N GLY A 335 11.34 -22.20 -14.96
CA GLY A 335 11.61 -22.80 -16.27
C GLY A 335 11.61 -24.34 -16.26
N ARG A 336 11.60 -24.97 -15.07
CA ARG A 336 11.61 -26.43 -14.91
C ARG A 336 10.60 -26.96 -13.89
N GLU A 337 10.41 -26.22 -12.80
CA GLU A 337 9.50 -26.57 -11.71
C GLU A 337 8.87 -25.33 -11.08
N TRP A 338 7.74 -25.54 -10.41
CA TRP A 338 7.08 -24.52 -9.61
C TRP A 338 7.63 -24.54 -8.18
N LEU A 339 7.98 -23.37 -7.67
CA LEU A 339 8.32 -23.18 -6.26
C LEU A 339 7.19 -22.40 -5.59
N THR A 340 6.66 -22.93 -4.50
CA THR A 340 5.56 -22.35 -3.73
C THR A 340 5.96 -22.18 -2.27
N ASN A 341 5.61 -21.05 -1.65
CA ASN A 341 5.89 -20.79 -0.24
C ASN A 341 4.75 -19.99 0.38
N GLU A 342 4.40 -20.28 1.64
CA GLU A 342 3.65 -19.35 2.49
C GLU A 342 4.54 -18.12 2.78
N ILE A 343 3.98 -16.92 2.69
CA ILE A 343 4.77 -15.68 2.82
C ILE A 343 4.29 -14.76 3.94
N ALA A 344 3.01 -14.81 4.32
CA ALA A 344 2.47 -13.93 5.35
C ALA A 344 1.14 -14.45 5.90
N TYR A 345 0.88 -14.16 7.17
CA TYR A 345 -0.47 -14.17 7.70
C TYR A 345 -1.29 -13.04 7.04
N ALA A 346 -2.44 -13.40 6.49
CA ALA A 346 -3.44 -12.47 5.94
C ALA A 346 -4.52 -12.12 6.97
N GLY A 347 -4.75 -13.03 7.92
CA GLY A 347 -5.67 -12.83 9.03
C GLY A 347 -7.09 -13.30 8.74
N SER A 348 -8.10 -12.52 9.12
CA SER A 348 -9.49 -12.95 9.03
C SER A 348 -10.09 -12.77 7.64
N ARG A 349 -11.35 -13.20 7.48
CA ARG A 349 -12.20 -12.89 6.32
C ARG A 349 -12.70 -11.44 6.40
N LEU A 350 -13.05 -10.86 5.25
CA LEU A 350 -13.66 -9.52 5.21
C LEU A 350 -15.04 -9.47 5.87
N TYR A 351 -15.88 -10.49 5.66
CA TYR A 351 -17.21 -10.56 6.27
C TYR A 351 -17.77 -11.99 6.29
N PRO A 352 -18.67 -12.33 7.22
CA PRO A 352 -19.33 -13.65 7.26
C PRO A 352 -20.16 -13.91 6.01
N GLY A 353 -20.04 -15.12 5.47
CA GLY A 353 -20.81 -15.55 4.29
C GLY A 353 -19.94 -15.79 3.07
N GLU A 354 -18.85 -15.04 2.94
CA GLU A 354 -17.77 -15.34 2.01
C GLU A 354 -16.46 -15.54 2.79
N ASN A 355 -16.33 -16.69 3.43
CA ASN A 355 -15.28 -16.91 4.42
C ASN A 355 -13.86 -16.96 3.88
N GLU A 356 -13.71 -17.11 2.56
CA GLU A 356 -12.40 -17.10 1.92
C GLU A 356 -12.04 -15.73 1.32
N TYR A 357 -12.88 -14.69 1.48
CA TYR A 357 -12.56 -13.31 1.06
C TYR A 357 -11.56 -12.70 2.04
N THR A 358 -10.39 -12.33 1.55
CA THR A 358 -9.37 -11.62 2.33
C THR A 358 -9.28 -10.14 1.92
N GLY A 359 -8.44 -9.37 2.63
CA GLY A 359 -8.01 -8.04 2.20
C GLY A 359 -7.28 -8.01 0.85
N LEU A 360 -6.90 -9.16 0.30
CA LEU A 360 -6.14 -9.38 -0.93
C LEU A 360 -4.67 -8.93 -0.91
N ILE A 361 -3.96 -9.45 -1.92
CA ILE A 361 -2.55 -9.25 -2.21
C ILE A 361 -2.37 -8.93 -3.70
N SER A 362 -1.42 -8.06 -4.03
CA SER A 362 -1.06 -7.64 -5.38
C SER A 362 0.45 -7.60 -5.57
N LEU A 363 0.91 -8.01 -6.75
CA LEU A 363 2.31 -8.10 -7.12
C LEU A 363 2.80 -6.79 -7.74
N HIS A 364 4.05 -6.43 -7.45
CA HIS A 364 4.70 -5.36 -8.20
C HIS A 364 4.92 -5.81 -9.67
N PRO A 365 4.54 -4.98 -10.67
CA PRO A 365 4.50 -5.39 -12.07
C PRO A 365 5.89 -5.55 -12.72
N HIS A 366 6.95 -5.05 -12.09
CA HIS A 366 8.31 -5.03 -12.63
C HIS A 366 9.38 -5.53 -11.64
N ASP A 367 8.98 -6.12 -10.51
CA ASP A 367 9.92 -6.64 -9.51
C ASP A 367 9.25 -7.75 -8.69
N LYS A 368 9.65 -8.99 -8.96
CA LYS A 368 9.11 -10.18 -8.30
C LYS A 368 9.53 -10.34 -6.83
N ASN A 369 10.33 -9.41 -6.30
CA ASN A 369 10.74 -9.36 -4.90
C ASN A 369 9.99 -8.27 -4.12
N ILE A 370 8.98 -7.63 -4.71
CA ILE A 370 8.14 -6.62 -4.07
C ILE A 370 6.66 -6.98 -4.27
N LEU A 371 5.86 -6.86 -3.22
CA LEU A 371 4.40 -7.02 -3.28
C LEU A 371 3.71 -6.17 -2.20
N TYR A 372 2.40 -6.05 -2.33
CA TYR A 372 1.55 -5.34 -1.39
C TYR A 372 0.35 -6.18 -1.00
N PHE A 373 -0.07 -6.12 0.25
CA PHE A 373 -1.22 -6.89 0.73
C PHE A 373 -1.95 -6.16 1.84
N SER A 374 -3.17 -6.59 2.11
CA SER A 374 -3.97 -6.13 3.24
C SER A 374 -4.09 -7.27 4.26
N ALA A 375 -3.87 -6.96 5.54
CA ALA A 375 -4.01 -7.92 6.63
C ALA A 375 -4.54 -7.24 7.90
N ASP A 376 -5.30 -7.96 8.72
CA ASP A 376 -5.78 -7.52 10.04
C ASP A 376 -4.99 -8.15 11.21
N VAL A 377 -3.81 -8.68 10.90
CA VAL A 377 -2.88 -9.36 11.79
C VAL A 377 -1.43 -8.98 11.47
N HIS A 378 -0.54 -9.14 12.44
CA HIS A 378 0.90 -9.01 12.24
C HIS A 378 1.36 -10.05 11.21
N PRO A 379 1.94 -9.64 10.06
CA PRO A 379 2.15 -10.55 8.93
C PRO A 379 3.08 -11.74 9.20
N ALA A 380 3.96 -11.65 10.19
CA ALA A 380 4.88 -12.73 10.55
C ALA A 380 4.40 -13.63 11.68
N THR A 381 3.53 -13.14 12.58
CA THR A 381 3.16 -13.85 13.82
C THR A 381 1.68 -14.25 13.87
N GLY A 382 0.82 -13.56 13.11
CA GLY A 382 -0.62 -13.75 13.15
C GLY A 382 -1.34 -13.03 14.28
N ASP A 383 -0.63 -12.23 15.09
CA ASP A 383 -1.23 -11.49 16.19
C ASP A 383 -2.20 -10.42 15.68
N PRO A 384 -3.41 -10.27 16.24
CA PRO A 384 -4.39 -9.31 15.75
C PRO A 384 -3.92 -7.86 15.81
N LEU A 385 -4.17 -7.10 14.74
CA LEU A 385 -3.97 -5.65 14.73
C LEU A 385 -5.22 -4.96 15.24
N LEU A 386 -5.15 -4.45 16.47
CA LEU A 386 -6.29 -3.86 17.16
C LEU A 386 -6.22 -2.33 17.19
N VAL A 387 -7.34 -1.69 16.85
CA VAL A 387 -7.58 -0.26 17.06
C VAL A 387 -8.86 -0.12 17.89
N ASN A 388 -8.73 0.45 19.09
CA ASN A 388 -9.84 0.56 20.06
C ASN A 388 -10.51 -0.80 20.39
N GLY A 389 -9.76 -1.90 20.36
CA GLY A 389 -10.25 -3.25 20.67
C GLY A 389 -10.87 -4.00 19.48
N GLU A 390 -10.95 -3.38 18.31
CA GLU A 390 -11.45 -4.00 17.08
C GLU A 390 -10.30 -4.29 16.12
N ARG A 391 -10.39 -5.40 15.38
CA ARG A 391 -9.43 -5.68 14.31
C ARG A 391 -9.54 -4.63 13.20
N ARG A 392 -8.40 -4.29 12.60
CA ARG A 392 -8.32 -3.37 11.47
C ARG A 392 -7.43 -3.92 10.39
N TYR A 393 -7.94 -3.92 9.16
CA TYR A 393 -7.14 -4.21 7.99
C TYR A 393 -6.21 -3.04 7.67
N GLU A 394 -4.93 -3.34 7.51
CA GLU A 394 -3.89 -2.40 7.14
C GLU A 394 -3.20 -2.85 5.85
N ILE A 395 -2.71 -1.89 5.07
CA ILE A 395 -1.89 -2.16 3.88
C ILE A 395 -0.43 -2.31 4.28
N PHE A 396 0.18 -3.39 3.81
CA PHE A 396 1.59 -3.71 3.97
C PHE A 396 2.28 -3.73 2.63
N ARG A 397 3.53 -3.27 2.62
CA ARG A 397 4.51 -3.55 1.58
C ARG A 397 5.38 -4.71 2.06
N ALA A 398 5.61 -5.71 1.22
CA ALA A 398 6.62 -6.73 1.47
C ALA A 398 7.76 -6.61 0.45
N GLU A 399 8.98 -6.85 0.92
CA GLU A 399 10.16 -6.97 0.07
C GLU A 399 11.10 -8.04 0.59
N ARG A 400 11.81 -8.70 -0.34
CA ARG A 400 12.95 -9.56 -0.01
C ARG A 400 14.21 -9.11 -0.75
N ARG A 401 15.36 -9.54 -0.24
CA ARG A 401 16.67 -9.22 -0.82
C ARG A 401 16.85 -9.85 -2.20
N ASP A 402 16.54 -11.13 -2.29
CA ASP A 402 16.61 -11.98 -3.48
C ASP A 402 15.60 -13.14 -3.32
N GLU A 403 15.53 -14.03 -4.31
CA GLU A 403 14.54 -15.12 -4.35
C GLU A 403 14.69 -16.19 -3.25
N GLU A 404 15.86 -16.26 -2.62
CA GLU A 404 16.18 -17.23 -1.55
C GLU A 404 15.99 -16.62 -0.16
N SER A 405 15.86 -15.30 -0.08
CA SER A 405 15.68 -14.57 1.17
C SER A 405 14.22 -14.54 1.64
N GLU A 406 14.05 -14.47 2.96
CA GLU A 406 12.74 -14.26 3.59
C GLU A 406 12.12 -12.91 3.21
N TRP A 407 10.79 -12.86 3.22
CA TRP A 407 10.03 -11.63 3.06
C TRP A 407 10.08 -10.79 4.33
N GLN A 408 10.27 -9.49 4.16
CA GLN A 408 10.24 -8.50 5.21
C GLN A 408 9.14 -7.48 4.92
N PHE A 409 8.48 -6.98 5.97
CA PHE A 409 7.25 -6.20 5.84
C PHE A 409 7.42 -4.78 6.36
N SER A 410 6.68 -3.84 5.78
CA SER A 410 6.53 -2.49 6.33
C SER A 410 5.11 -1.99 6.10
N PRO A 411 4.46 -1.41 7.12
CA PRO A 411 3.13 -0.85 6.97
C PRO A 411 3.14 0.40 6.08
N VAL A 412 2.16 0.45 5.19
CA VAL A 412 1.80 1.62 4.37
C VAL A 412 0.73 2.44 5.10
N THR A 413 -0.21 1.75 5.73
CA THR A 413 -1.19 2.28 6.69
C THR A 413 -0.98 1.60 8.06
N PHE A 414 -1.32 2.28 9.15
CA PHE A 414 -1.13 1.76 10.50
C PHE A 414 -2.01 2.49 11.50
N GLN A 415 -2.66 1.74 12.41
CA GLN A 415 -3.62 2.25 13.40
C GLN A 415 -4.76 3.09 12.78
N SER A 416 -5.25 2.63 11.64
CA SER A 416 -6.32 3.27 10.88
C SER A 416 -7.66 3.18 11.59
N GLU A 417 -8.48 4.23 11.49
CA GLU A 417 -9.84 4.22 12.04
C GLU A 417 -10.78 3.31 11.22
N GLU A 418 -10.55 3.24 9.91
CA GLU A 418 -11.28 2.44 8.93
C GLU A 418 -10.40 1.28 8.40
N ASP A 419 -11.02 0.23 7.88
CA ASP A 419 -10.31 -0.88 7.22
C ASP A 419 -9.73 -0.44 5.88
N ASN A 420 -8.49 -0.87 5.60
CA ASN A 420 -7.80 -0.65 4.34
C ASN A 420 -7.60 -1.97 3.59
N ILE A 421 -8.20 -2.11 2.42
CA ILE A 421 -8.27 -3.39 1.69
C ILE A 421 -7.94 -3.24 0.19
N ARG A 422 -7.66 -4.38 -0.43
CA ARG A 422 -7.51 -4.61 -1.87
C ARG A 422 -6.50 -3.71 -2.57
N PRO A 423 -5.23 -3.74 -2.14
CA PRO A 423 -4.20 -2.91 -2.76
C PRO A 423 -4.01 -3.25 -4.24
N LEU A 424 -3.68 -2.23 -5.04
CA LEU A 424 -3.21 -2.35 -6.42
C LEU A 424 -1.88 -1.63 -6.55
N VAL A 425 -0.94 -2.22 -7.28
CA VAL A 425 0.40 -1.67 -7.46
C VAL A 425 0.64 -1.36 -8.93
N LEU A 426 1.09 -0.14 -9.19
CA LEU A 426 1.60 0.31 -10.48
C LEU A 426 3.03 0.75 -10.30
N ALA A 427 3.86 0.63 -11.34
CA ALA A 427 5.22 1.10 -11.28
C ALA A 427 5.78 1.36 -12.67
N ASP A 428 6.85 2.15 -12.70
CA ASP A 428 7.74 2.29 -13.84
C ASP A 428 9.21 2.26 -13.37
N GLN A 429 10.11 2.89 -14.13
CA GLN A 429 11.54 2.96 -13.79
C GLN A 429 11.85 3.91 -12.63
N GLU A 430 11.01 4.91 -12.37
CA GLU A 430 11.27 6.01 -11.44
C GLU A 430 10.35 5.98 -10.21
N LYS A 431 9.14 5.42 -10.32
CA LYS A 431 8.12 5.45 -9.26
C LYS A 431 7.39 4.12 -9.10
N GLU A 432 6.99 3.88 -7.87
CA GLU A 432 6.07 2.84 -7.42
C GLU A 432 4.83 3.56 -6.86
N ILE A 433 3.64 3.06 -7.17
CA ILE A 433 2.37 3.67 -6.77
C ILE A 433 1.49 2.57 -6.23
N VAL A 434 0.95 2.78 -5.04
CA VAL A 434 -0.04 1.90 -4.43
C VAL A 434 -1.38 2.61 -4.32
N LEU A 435 -2.44 1.95 -4.80
CA LEU A 435 -3.83 2.34 -4.57
C LEU A 435 -4.50 1.35 -3.63
N TRP A 436 -5.45 1.79 -2.80
CA TRP A 436 -6.24 0.89 -1.96
C TRP A 436 -7.62 1.47 -1.65
N LEU A 437 -8.48 0.63 -1.10
CA LEU A 437 -9.82 0.97 -0.64
C LEU A 437 -9.82 1.19 0.87
N SER A 438 -10.46 2.25 1.36
CA SER A 438 -10.63 2.52 2.79
C SER A 438 -12.10 2.75 3.14
N GLY A 439 -12.61 2.12 4.20
CA GLY A 439 -13.95 2.37 4.71
C GLY A 439 -14.74 1.12 5.08
N ARG A 440 -16.07 1.22 5.06
CA ARG A 440 -16.97 0.13 5.45
C ARG A 440 -17.22 -0.83 4.29
N TYR A 441 -16.95 -2.12 4.49
CA TYR A 441 -17.27 -3.17 3.54
C TYR A 441 -18.10 -4.28 4.20
N SER A 442 -19.42 -4.23 4.07
CA SER A 442 -20.32 -5.24 4.64
C SER A 442 -20.44 -6.47 3.74
N SER A 443 -20.44 -6.26 2.42
CA SER A 443 -20.42 -7.30 1.39
C SER A 443 -20.04 -6.71 0.04
N TYR A 444 -19.84 -7.55 -0.99
CA TYR A 444 -19.63 -7.09 -2.36
C TYR A 444 -20.78 -6.26 -2.95
N ARG A 445 -21.96 -6.20 -2.31
CA ARG A 445 -23.12 -5.39 -2.73
C ARG A 445 -23.46 -4.22 -1.79
N ASP A 446 -22.84 -4.17 -0.61
CA ASP A 446 -23.08 -3.13 0.39
C ASP A 446 -21.74 -2.69 0.97
N TYR A 447 -21.29 -1.53 0.50
CA TYR A 447 -20.01 -0.95 0.88
C TYR A 447 -20.11 0.57 0.80
N LYS A 448 -19.22 1.26 1.52
CA LYS A 448 -18.93 2.67 1.34
C LYS A 448 -17.43 2.83 1.51
N LEU A 449 -16.75 2.91 0.38
CA LEU A 449 -15.30 2.88 0.30
C LEU A 449 -14.78 4.11 -0.42
N LYS A 450 -13.72 4.68 0.12
CA LYS A 450 -12.88 5.70 -0.49
C LYS A 450 -11.74 5.02 -1.24
N VAL A 451 -11.20 5.68 -2.25
CA VAL A 451 -9.99 5.25 -2.96
C VAL A 451 -8.85 6.15 -2.54
N PHE A 452 -7.78 5.57 -2.01
CA PHE A 452 -6.55 6.29 -1.70
C PHE A 452 -5.42 5.88 -2.64
N GLY A 453 -4.46 6.78 -2.84
CA GLY A 453 -3.22 6.54 -3.55
C GLY A 453 -2.00 7.08 -2.81
N LYS A 454 -0.85 6.43 -2.97
CA LYS A 454 0.43 6.89 -2.43
C LYS A 454 1.55 6.63 -3.44
N VAL A 455 2.40 7.62 -3.67
CA VAL A 455 3.63 7.48 -4.47
C VAL A 455 4.80 7.11 -3.55
N LEU A 456 5.52 6.05 -3.92
CA LEU A 456 6.79 5.67 -3.33
C LEU A 456 7.89 5.85 -4.39
N PRO A 457 8.82 6.81 -4.21
CA PRO A 457 9.86 7.05 -5.19
C PRO A 457 10.82 5.86 -5.26
N LYS A 458 11.13 5.39 -6.47
CA LYS A 458 12.08 4.30 -6.66
C LYS A 458 13.50 4.86 -6.54
N ARG A 459 14.30 4.33 -5.62
CA ARG A 459 15.68 4.77 -5.47
C ARG A 459 16.57 4.05 -6.47
N LYS A 460 17.48 4.79 -7.10
CA LYS A 460 18.57 4.18 -7.87
C LYS A 460 19.45 3.39 -6.92
N ASN A 461 19.55 2.08 -7.17
CA ASN A 461 20.42 1.17 -6.45
C ASN A 461 21.89 1.51 -6.76
N ASN A 462 22.48 2.39 -5.97
CA ASN A 462 23.92 2.53 -5.90
C ASN A 462 24.42 1.56 -4.84
N ARG A 463 24.66 0.30 -5.23
CA ARG A 463 25.26 -0.70 -4.35
C ARG A 463 26.63 -0.19 -3.90
N ALA A 464 26.67 0.40 -2.71
CA ALA A 464 27.93 0.63 -2.01
C ALA A 464 28.33 -0.71 -1.38
N GLU A 465 29.60 -1.07 -1.43
CA GLU A 465 30.13 -2.16 -0.62
C GLU A 465 30.64 -1.57 0.68
N SER A 466 30.12 -2.07 1.81
CA SER A 466 30.56 -1.72 3.15
C SER A 466 30.54 -2.97 3.99
N ASP A 467 31.67 -3.33 4.59
CA ASP A 467 31.82 -4.45 5.53
C ASP A 467 31.37 -4.11 6.95
N LYS A 468 30.90 -2.88 7.18
CA LYS A 468 30.45 -2.41 8.49
C LYS A 468 29.24 -3.18 9.00
N LYS A 469 29.31 -3.59 10.26
CA LYS A 469 28.26 -4.32 10.97
C LYS A 469 27.37 -3.39 11.78
N ILE A 470 26.07 -3.43 11.50
CA ILE A 470 25.03 -2.66 12.20
C ILE A 470 24.14 -3.64 12.97
N THR A 471 24.08 -3.47 14.29
CA THR A 471 23.16 -4.26 15.13
C THR A 471 22.02 -3.37 15.62
N PHE A 472 20.80 -3.79 15.31
CA PHE A 472 19.56 -3.18 15.77
C PHE A 472 19.09 -3.90 17.02
N LEU A 473 18.77 -3.14 18.07
CA LEU A 473 18.18 -3.63 19.30
C LEU A 473 16.73 -3.13 19.37
N ILE A 474 15.78 -4.06 19.34
CA ILE A 474 14.35 -3.77 19.29
C ILE A 474 13.57 -4.59 20.31
N SER A 475 12.31 -4.21 20.57
CA SER A 475 11.39 -4.94 21.44
C SER A 475 10.01 -5.05 20.81
N VAL A 476 9.34 -6.17 21.04
CA VAL A 476 7.91 -6.35 20.77
C VAL A 476 7.12 -5.68 21.90
N ASP A 477 6.73 -4.42 21.71
CA ASP A 477 5.89 -3.66 22.64
C ASP A 477 4.88 -2.85 21.81
N PRO A 478 3.55 -2.99 22.05
CA PRO A 478 2.52 -2.23 21.32
C PRO A 478 2.71 -0.71 21.38
N ASP A 479 3.31 -0.20 22.45
CA ASP A 479 3.64 1.23 22.61
C ASP A 479 5.02 1.59 22.04
N ASN A 480 5.77 0.62 21.53
CA ASN A 480 7.04 0.81 20.85
C ASN A 480 6.89 0.81 19.32
N TYR A 481 5.72 1.24 18.83
CA TYR A 481 5.48 1.55 17.42
C TYR A 481 5.89 0.41 16.47
N ALA A 482 5.53 -0.84 16.79
CA ALA A 482 5.78 -2.02 15.95
C ALA A 482 7.21 -2.07 15.37
N ALA A 483 8.23 -1.83 16.21
CA ALA A 483 9.63 -1.88 15.80
C ALA A 483 10.03 -3.27 15.25
N ASP A 484 9.44 -4.32 15.80
CA ASP A 484 9.52 -5.72 15.35
C ASP A 484 8.98 -5.95 13.95
N MET A 485 8.07 -5.10 13.49
CA MET A 485 7.56 -5.12 12.11
C MET A 485 8.45 -4.31 11.16
N THR A 486 8.93 -3.14 11.58
CA THR A 486 9.54 -2.14 10.68
C THR A 486 11.06 -2.29 10.53
N ILE A 487 11.77 -2.65 11.61
CA ILE A 487 13.23 -2.70 11.62
C ILE A 487 13.80 -3.88 10.83
N PRO A 488 13.23 -5.10 10.85
CA PRO A 488 13.69 -6.18 9.97
C PRO A 488 13.70 -5.78 8.48
N TYR A 489 12.65 -5.10 8.02
CA TYR A 489 12.58 -4.55 6.66
C TYR A 489 13.66 -3.49 6.40
N PHE A 490 13.85 -2.53 7.31
CA PHE A 490 14.88 -1.50 7.14
C PHE A 490 16.31 -2.08 7.15
N ALA A 491 16.58 -3.04 8.04
CA ALA A 491 17.85 -3.75 8.12
C ALA A 491 18.14 -4.56 6.84
N MET A 492 17.12 -5.23 6.29
CA MET A 492 17.22 -5.93 4.99
C MET A 492 17.52 -4.93 3.86
N LYS A 493 16.83 -3.78 3.82
CA LYS A 493 17.06 -2.74 2.81
C LYS A 493 18.48 -2.21 2.85
N LEU A 494 19.02 -1.96 4.05
CA LEU A 494 20.41 -1.54 4.23
C LEU A 494 21.41 -2.58 3.71
N ALA A 495 21.18 -3.87 3.99
CA ALA A 495 22.01 -4.95 3.47
C ALA A 495 21.91 -5.06 1.94
N LYS A 496 20.70 -4.99 1.39
CA LYS A 496 20.41 -5.09 -0.05
C LYS A 496 21.02 -3.93 -0.84
N GLU A 497 20.82 -2.69 -0.38
CA GLU A 497 21.13 -1.48 -1.16
C GLU A 497 22.49 -0.87 -0.84
N LYS A 498 23.00 -1.06 0.38
CA LYS A 498 24.25 -0.42 0.87
C LYS A 498 25.33 -1.42 1.29
N GLY A 499 25.05 -2.72 1.19
CA GLY A 499 26.01 -3.78 1.45
C GLY A 499 26.37 -4.02 2.91
N TYR A 500 25.77 -3.29 3.87
CA TYR A 500 26.04 -3.46 5.30
C TYR A 500 25.74 -4.89 5.78
N GLU A 501 26.55 -5.41 6.70
CA GLU A 501 26.16 -6.55 7.52
C GLU A 501 25.15 -6.06 8.56
N THR A 502 23.93 -6.61 8.56
CA THR A 502 22.88 -6.21 9.49
C THR A 502 22.45 -7.37 10.37
N GLN A 503 22.19 -7.06 11.64
CA GLN A 503 21.67 -7.99 12.62
C GLN A 503 20.54 -7.32 13.39
N VAL A 504 19.42 -8.01 13.56
CA VAL A 504 18.31 -7.55 14.39
C VAL A 504 18.22 -8.46 15.61
N ILE A 505 18.31 -7.87 16.79
CA ILE A 505 18.07 -8.55 18.07
C ILE A 505 16.74 -8.05 18.61
N THR A 506 15.74 -8.93 18.54
CA THR A 506 14.43 -8.71 19.14
C THR A 506 14.46 -9.22 20.57
N GLY A 507 14.25 -8.31 21.52
CA GLY A 507 14.20 -8.67 22.92
C GLY A 507 12.87 -9.26 23.36
N GLU A 508 12.92 -9.99 24.46
CA GLU A 508 11.81 -10.75 25.03
C GLU A 508 11.80 -10.68 26.57
N GLY A 509 10.67 -11.08 27.17
CA GLY A 509 10.47 -11.12 28.61
C GLY A 509 9.90 -9.83 29.21
N GLU A 510 9.84 -9.80 30.54
CA GLU A 510 9.29 -8.69 31.32
C GLU A 510 10.20 -7.46 31.26
N LYS A 511 9.60 -6.26 31.31
CA LYS A 511 10.34 -4.99 31.21
C LYS A 511 11.40 -4.79 32.29
N ASN A 512 11.14 -5.21 33.54
CA ASN A 512 12.10 -5.11 34.63
C ASN A 512 13.15 -6.24 34.65
N ALA A 513 13.04 -7.23 33.76
CA ALA A 513 13.97 -8.36 33.65
C ALA A 513 14.13 -8.80 32.18
N PHE A 514 14.39 -7.82 31.31
CA PHE A 514 14.31 -8.00 29.86
C PHE A 514 15.55 -8.70 29.32
N LEU A 515 15.36 -9.50 28.28
CA LEU A 515 16.43 -10.25 27.62
C LEU A 515 16.59 -9.78 26.17
N LEU A 516 17.83 -9.50 25.77
CA LEU A 516 18.24 -9.34 24.38
C LEU A 516 19.06 -10.57 23.94
N PRO A 517 18.46 -11.57 23.28
CA PRO A 517 19.15 -12.81 22.91
C PRO A 517 20.41 -12.55 22.06
N GLY A 518 21.54 -13.16 22.42
CA GLY A 518 22.80 -13.03 21.67
C GLY A 518 23.44 -11.64 21.68
N LEU A 519 23.13 -10.79 22.66
CA LEU A 519 23.67 -9.42 22.75
C LEU A 519 25.19 -9.37 22.85
N ASP A 520 25.88 -10.42 23.28
CA ASP A 520 27.35 -10.49 23.29
C ASP A 520 27.99 -10.25 21.90
N SER A 521 27.25 -10.54 20.83
CA SER A 521 27.66 -10.27 19.45
C SER A 521 27.89 -8.79 19.14
N VAL A 522 27.35 -7.85 19.94
CA VAL A 522 27.55 -6.40 19.77
C VAL A 522 29.00 -5.95 19.91
N THR A 523 29.85 -6.78 20.53
CA THR A 523 31.29 -6.53 20.63
C THR A 523 31.95 -6.40 19.25
N ASN A 524 31.38 -7.03 18.22
CA ASN A 524 31.84 -6.97 16.83
C ASN A 524 31.10 -5.93 15.99
N SER A 525 30.16 -5.18 16.55
CA SER A 525 29.36 -4.20 15.79
C SER A 525 30.08 -2.86 15.68
N ASP A 526 29.98 -2.23 14.50
CA ASP A 526 30.47 -0.88 14.27
C ASP A 526 29.44 0.18 14.69
N LEU A 527 28.15 -0.15 14.69
CA LEU A 527 27.06 0.74 15.10
C LEU A 527 25.98 -0.04 15.84
N LEU A 528 25.48 0.52 16.96
CA LEU A 528 24.24 0.08 17.58
C LEU A 528 23.12 1.06 17.26
N VAL A 529 21.99 0.50 16.82
CA VAL A 529 20.74 1.22 16.61
C VAL A 529 19.75 0.78 17.69
N LEU A 530 19.24 1.72 18.49
CA LEU A 530 18.32 1.43 19.58
C LEU A 530 16.91 1.91 19.22
N PHE A 531 15.96 0.97 19.28
CA PHE A 531 14.53 1.20 19.23
C PHE A 531 13.86 0.36 20.32
N LEU A 532 14.22 0.66 21.58
CA LEU A 532 13.79 -0.03 22.79
C LEU A 532 12.99 0.91 23.69
N ARG A 533 12.08 0.33 24.49
CA ARG A 533 11.22 1.07 25.43
C ARG A 533 11.25 0.48 26.84
N ARG A 534 11.77 1.24 27.81
CA ARG A 534 11.65 0.98 29.27
C ARG A 534 12.06 -0.43 29.71
N VAL A 535 13.24 -0.88 29.31
CA VAL A 535 13.74 -2.22 29.64
C VAL A 535 14.92 -2.16 30.62
N ALA A 536 14.90 -3.01 31.64
CA ALA A 536 16.05 -3.31 32.49
C ALA A 536 16.74 -4.53 31.90
N LEU A 537 18.06 -4.50 31.80
CA LEU A 537 18.84 -5.63 31.30
C LEU A 537 19.62 -6.26 32.44
N SER A 538 20.05 -7.51 32.26
CA SER A 538 21.07 -8.06 33.15
C SER A 538 22.30 -7.14 33.17
N LYS A 539 22.98 -7.02 34.32
CA LYS A 539 24.21 -6.21 34.44
C LYS A 539 25.25 -6.55 33.39
N THR A 540 25.32 -7.83 33.00
CA THR A 540 26.18 -8.30 31.89
C THR A 540 25.77 -7.71 30.54
N GLN A 541 24.48 -7.75 30.19
CA GLN A 541 23.99 -7.20 28.93
C GLN A 541 24.11 -5.67 28.85
N MET A 542 23.79 -4.99 29.96
CA MET A 542 23.96 -3.53 30.04
C MET A 542 25.44 -3.13 29.91
N ALA A 543 26.37 -3.93 30.46
CA ALA A 543 27.79 -3.70 30.31
C ALA A 543 28.26 -3.75 28.85
N TYR A 544 27.69 -4.61 27.99
CA TYR A 544 28.05 -4.62 26.56
C TYR A 544 27.73 -3.28 25.88
N ILE A 545 26.55 -2.70 26.15
CA ILE A 545 26.13 -1.41 25.59
C ILE A 545 27.00 -0.28 26.14
N LYS A 546 27.23 -0.26 27.46
CA LYS A 546 28.11 0.73 28.12
C LYS A 546 29.54 0.66 27.56
N ASN A 547 30.08 -0.54 27.34
CA ASN A 547 31.42 -0.74 26.79
C ASN A 547 31.53 -0.26 25.33
N HIS A 548 30.53 -0.55 24.49
CA HIS A 548 30.47 -0.03 23.11
C HIS A 548 30.62 1.50 23.05
N ILE A 549 29.87 2.21 23.92
CA ILE A 549 29.94 3.67 24.03
C ILE A 549 31.31 4.12 24.58
N LYS A 550 31.82 3.44 25.61
CA LYS A 550 33.13 3.73 26.22
C LYS A 550 34.30 3.57 25.25
N GLU A 551 34.22 2.60 24.34
CA GLU A 551 35.18 2.40 23.24
C GLU A 551 35.12 3.52 22.18
N GLY A 552 34.09 4.38 22.24
CA GLY A 552 33.87 5.46 21.30
C GLY A 552 33.13 5.02 20.03
N LYS A 553 32.57 3.81 20.00
CA LYS A 553 31.76 3.34 18.89
C LYS A 553 30.39 4.05 18.89
N PRO A 554 29.84 4.36 17.71
CA PRO A 554 28.65 5.18 17.59
C PRO A 554 27.35 4.51 18.04
N ILE A 555 26.36 5.36 18.36
CA ILE A 555 24.98 5.00 18.68
C ILE A 555 24.01 5.79 17.79
N LEU A 556 22.93 5.14 17.34
CA LEU A 556 21.78 5.76 16.72
C LEU A 556 20.52 5.43 17.54
N GLY A 557 19.87 6.44 18.13
CA GLY A 557 18.56 6.27 18.78
C GLY A 557 17.42 6.65 17.84
N ILE A 558 16.45 5.76 17.68
CA ILE A 558 15.14 6.04 17.07
C ILE A 558 14.13 6.16 18.22
N ARG A 559 13.06 6.96 18.10
CA ARG A 559 11.96 6.91 19.09
C ARG A 559 11.61 5.43 19.29
N THR A 560 11.58 4.85 20.47
CA THR A 560 11.47 5.38 21.83
C THR A 560 12.76 5.40 22.67
N ALA A 561 13.94 5.42 22.03
CA ALA A 561 15.25 5.35 22.70
C ALA A 561 15.47 6.40 23.80
N ASN A 562 14.74 7.53 23.76
CA ASN A 562 14.70 8.55 24.81
C ASN A 562 14.07 8.09 26.14
N HIS A 563 13.79 6.81 26.29
CA HIS A 563 13.49 6.16 27.56
C HIS A 563 13.76 4.65 27.47
N ALA A 564 14.74 4.24 26.66
CA ALA A 564 15.06 2.83 26.42
C ALA A 564 15.29 2.04 27.70
N PHE A 565 16.04 2.59 28.64
CA PHE A 565 16.45 1.91 29.88
C PHE A 565 15.85 2.57 31.13
N SER A 566 14.78 3.35 30.98
CA SER A 566 14.11 4.06 32.08
C SER A 566 12.83 3.31 32.49
N VAL A 567 13.02 2.23 33.24
CA VAL A 567 11.96 1.30 33.68
C VAL A 567 11.10 1.97 34.73
N ARG A 568 9.79 1.74 34.71
CA ARG A 568 8.86 2.28 35.72
C ARG A 568 8.32 1.21 36.65
N GLU A 569 8.47 -0.04 36.25
CA GLU A 569 8.07 -1.24 36.94
C GLU A 569 9.08 -1.55 38.05
N GLU A 570 8.61 -1.60 39.30
CA GLU A 570 9.45 -1.86 40.48
C GLU A 570 8.97 -3.12 41.22
N PRO A 571 9.88 -3.89 41.88
CA PRO A 571 11.32 -3.67 41.94
C PRO A 571 12.08 -4.18 40.70
N ILE A 572 13.26 -3.60 40.43
CA ILE A 572 14.26 -4.22 39.53
C ILE A 572 14.88 -5.45 40.24
N PRO A 573 14.80 -6.66 39.66
CA PRO A 573 15.33 -7.88 40.29
C PRO A 573 16.86 -7.89 40.45
N ASP A 574 17.34 -8.65 41.43
CA ASP A 574 18.78 -8.86 41.64
C ASP A 574 19.47 -9.38 40.37
N GLY A 575 20.57 -8.72 40.00
CA GLY A 575 21.33 -9.05 38.78
C GLY A 575 20.93 -8.26 37.53
N PHE A 576 19.82 -7.51 37.59
CA PHE A 576 19.40 -6.56 36.57
C PHE A 576 19.74 -5.12 36.96
N GLU A 577 19.77 -4.24 35.98
CA GLU A 577 19.89 -2.80 36.16
C GLU A 577 19.13 -2.05 35.07
N ASP A 578 18.49 -0.95 35.47
CA ASP A 578 18.02 0.09 34.57
C ASP A 578 19.15 1.15 34.39
N TRP A 579 18.93 2.13 33.50
CA TRP A 579 19.91 3.17 33.24
C TRP A 579 19.23 4.48 32.83
N TRP A 580 18.76 5.23 33.83
CA TRP A 580 18.07 6.51 33.63
C TRP A 580 18.97 7.57 32.99
N GLU A 581 20.24 7.59 33.38
CA GLU A 581 21.23 8.55 32.90
C GLU A 581 21.57 8.34 31.42
N PHE A 582 21.17 7.23 30.79
CA PHE A 582 21.36 7.01 29.37
C PHE A 582 20.85 8.19 28.52
N VAL A 583 19.68 8.73 28.85
CA VAL A 583 19.04 9.79 28.05
C VAL A 583 19.82 11.12 28.17
N PRO A 584 20.08 11.68 29.37
CA PRO A 584 20.88 12.89 29.49
C PRO A 584 22.35 12.69 29.09
N ASP A 585 23.00 11.59 29.49
CA ASP A 585 24.44 11.43 29.27
C ASP A 585 24.79 11.00 27.83
N VAL A 586 23.96 10.15 27.22
CA VAL A 586 24.22 9.59 25.88
C VAL A 586 23.43 10.32 24.81
N LEU A 587 22.11 10.51 24.99
CA LEU A 587 21.30 11.22 23.98
C LEU A 587 21.36 12.74 24.13
N GLY A 588 21.74 13.27 25.30
CA GLY A 588 21.98 14.69 25.51
C GLY A 588 20.72 15.52 25.70
N HIS A 589 19.66 14.95 26.28
CA HIS A 589 18.47 15.70 26.66
C HIS A 589 17.68 14.98 27.77
N GLU A 590 16.64 15.63 28.28
CA GLU A 590 15.65 15.05 29.19
C GLU A 590 14.40 14.62 28.44
N ASN A 591 13.74 13.56 28.93
CA ASN A 591 12.43 13.15 28.42
C ASN A 591 11.32 13.88 29.19
N GLN A 592 10.62 14.80 28.52
CA GLN A 592 9.52 15.59 29.10
C GLN A 592 8.14 15.12 28.62
N GLY A 593 8.05 13.89 28.12
CA GLY A 593 6.82 13.30 27.61
C GLY A 593 6.57 13.62 26.14
N TYR A 594 5.30 13.74 25.77
CA TYR A 594 4.87 13.87 24.39
C TYR A 594 3.61 14.74 24.27
N GLY A 595 3.46 15.41 23.12
CA GLY A 595 2.22 16.08 22.72
C GLY A 595 1.10 15.08 22.41
N PRO A 596 -0.13 15.54 22.11
CA PRO A 596 -1.29 14.66 21.96
C PRO A 596 -1.02 13.44 21.06
N ALA A 597 -1.38 12.25 21.54
CA ALA A 597 -0.97 10.98 20.92
C ALA A 597 -1.51 10.77 19.49
N ARG A 598 -2.59 11.47 19.12
CA ARG A 598 -3.26 11.35 17.81
C ARG A 598 -2.91 12.46 16.83
N ASP A 599 -2.11 13.45 17.24
CA ASP A 599 -1.76 14.56 16.38
C ASP A 599 -0.51 14.21 15.57
N SER A 600 -0.60 14.37 14.25
CA SER A 600 0.54 14.24 13.36
C SER A 600 1.57 15.34 13.64
N THR A 601 2.81 15.08 13.24
CA THR A 601 3.93 16.01 13.41
C THR A 601 4.40 16.49 12.05
N SER A 602 4.37 17.81 11.82
CA SER A 602 5.01 18.44 10.66
C SER A 602 6.51 18.54 10.89
N ILE A 603 7.30 18.06 9.93
CA ILE A 603 8.74 17.89 10.01
C ILE A 603 9.43 18.95 9.17
N ILE A 604 10.25 19.77 9.80
CA ILE A 604 10.84 20.97 9.19
C ILE A 604 12.37 20.83 9.19
N PRO A 605 13.01 20.74 8.01
CA PRO A 605 14.46 20.84 7.86
C PRO A 605 15.03 22.17 8.34
N VAL A 606 16.15 22.15 9.06
CA VAL A 606 16.88 23.40 9.37
C VAL A 606 17.67 23.87 8.15
N LYS A 607 17.72 25.19 7.91
CA LYS A 607 18.32 25.79 6.69
C LYS A 607 19.83 25.51 6.48
N LYS A 608 20.57 25.16 7.53
CA LYS A 608 22.04 24.96 7.49
C LYS A 608 22.47 23.75 8.33
N PRO A 609 22.02 22.53 7.97
CA PRO A 609 22.17 21.34 8.80
C PRO A 609 23.60 20.81 8.80
N GLY A 610 24.50 21.32 7.95
CA GLY A 610 25.87 20.85 7.81
C GLY A 610 26.08 19.92 6.63
N ARG A 611 27.31 19.46 6.44
CA ARG A 611 27.68 18.64 5.28
C ARG A 611 27.08 17.24 5.42
N GLY A 612 26.18 16.88 4.50
CA GLY A 612 25.82 15.50 4.17
C GLY A 612 24.61 14.89 4.91
N LEU A 613 24.20 15.38 6.08
CA LEU A 613 23.16 14.74 6.90
C LEU A 613 21.74 14.85 6.32
N LEU A 614 21.41 15.95 5.63
CA LEU A 614 20.13 16.11 4.92
C LEU A 614 20.30 15.99 3.39
N LYS A 615 21.38 15.36 2.91
CA LYS A 615 21.61 15.18 1.46
C LYS A 615 20.48 14.33 0.87
N GLY A 616 19.83 14.81 -0.18
CA GLY A 616 18.74 14.10 -0.88
C GLY A 616 17.39 14.19 -0.18
N ILE A 617 17.28 14.94 0.92
CA ILE A 617 16.01 15.23 1.59
C ILE A 617 15.52 16.60 1.07
N PRO A 618 14.28 16.72 0.59
CA PRO A 618 13.71 17.99 0.18
C PRO A 618 13.73 19.03 1.31
N ASP A 619 13.88 20.30 0.96
CA ASP A 619 13.79 21.42 1.93
C ASP A 619 12.33 21.68 2.38
N GLN A 620 11.35 21.10 1.68
CA GLN A 620 9.95 21.22 2.03
C GLN A 620 9.60 20.38 3.26
N PRO A 621 8.67 20.85 4.11
CA PRO A 621 8.18 20.04 5.22
C PRO A 621 7.53 18.73 4.75
N TRP A 622 7.64 17.69 5.56
CA TRP A 622 6.88 16.46 5.39
C TRP A 622 6.17 16.08 6.69
N THR A 623 5.30 15.07 6.67
CA THR A 623 4.48 14.72 7.83
C THR A 623 4.81 13.32 8.36
N SER A 624 4.93 13.19 9.69
CA SER A 624 4.92 11.91 10.41
C SER A 624 3.56 11.76 11.08
N GLN A 625 2.95 10.58 10.99
CA GLN A 625 1.70 10.29 11.72
C GLN A 625 1.94 10.06 13.23
N GLY A 626 3.21 9.88 13.64
CA GLY A 626 3.57 9.82 15.05
C GLY A 626 3.54 11.19 15.74
N ASN A 627 3.17 11.16 17.01
CA ASN A 627 3.12 12.32 17.90
C ASN A 627 4.49 12.95 18.19
N LEU A 628 4.48 14.21 18.61
CA LEU A 628 5.67 14.98 18.93
C LEU A 628 6.20 14.63 20.33
N TYR A 629 7.46 14.22 20.45
CA TYR A 629 8.13 14.07 21.74
C TYR A 629 8.69 15.40 22.23
N LEU A 630 8.57 15.67 23.52
CA LEU A 630 8.97 16.91 24.15
C LEU A 630 10.25 16.72 24.97
N MET A 631 11.17 17.66 24.83
CA MET A 631 12.43 17.73 25.59
C MET A 631 12.66 19.11 26.23
N GLY A 632 11.73 20.05 26.09
CA GLY A 632 11.88 21.42 26.56
C GLY A 632 13.20 22.06 26.08
N ASN A 633 13.86 22.78 26.98
CA ASN A 633 15.17 23.42 26.73
C ASN A 633 16.36 22.57 27.20
N SER A 634 16.16 21.25 27.39
CA SER A 634 17.18 20.37 27.98
C SER A 634 18.21 19.82 26.99
N LEU A 635 18.03 20.09 25.69
CA LEU A 635 18.97 19.61 24.68
C LEU A 635 20.36 20.20 24.94
N ASP A 636 21.36 19.31 24.93
CA ASP A 636 22.78 19.60 25.03
C ASP A 636 23.15 20.79 24.11
N PRO A 637 23.75 21.88 24.64
CA PRO A 637 24.15 23.03 23.84
C PRO A 637 25.12 22.69 22.69
N ASP A 638 25.89 21.61 22.81
CA ASP A 638 26.80 21.13 21.77
C ASP A 638 26.11 20.23 20.73
N ALA A 639 24.83 19.89 20.95
CA ALA A 639 24.04 19.15 19.98
C ALA A 639 23.72 20.01 18.76
N ARG A 640 23.79 19.36 17.60
CA ARG A 640 23.50 19.96 16.31
C ARG A 640 22.15 19.47 15.81
N VAL A 641 21.15 20.34 15.88
CA VAL A 641 19.80 20.10 15.35
C VAL A 641 19.79 20.02 13.83
N LEU A 642 19.06 19.03 13.30
CA LEU A 642 18.86 18.79 11.88
C LEU A 642 17.41 19.01 11.47
N LEU A 643 16.47 18.51 12.28
CA LEU A 643 15.03 18.61 12.02
C LEU A 643 14.31 19.12 13.27
N ARG A 644 13.26 19.91 13.06
CA ARG A 644 12.31 20.37 14.08
C ARG A 644 10.92 19.84 13.75
N GLY A 645 10.19 19.44 14.78
CA GLY A 645 8.82 18.95 14.67
C GLY A 645 7.85 19.99 15.21
N ASN A 646 6.75 20.22 14.53
CA ASN A 646 5.64 21.05 14.98
C ASN A 646 4.37 20.21 15.06
N SER A 647 3.71 20.23 16.21
CA SER A 647 2.42 19.58 16.43
C SER A 647 1.68 20.26 17.58
N ALA A 648 0.36 20.46 17.46
CA ALA A 648 -0.48 21.04 18.51
C ALA A 648 0.08 22.33 19.17
N SER A 649 0.61 23.26 18.37
CA SER A 649 1.27 24.50 18.81
C SER A 649 2.57 24.33 19.61
N HIS A 650 3.10 23.12 19.71
CA HIS A 650 4.40 22.83 20.28
C HIS A 650 5.44 22.65 19.19
N GLU A 651 6.67 23.03 19.48
CA GLU A 651 7.82 22.82 18.61
C GLU A 651 8.96 22.17 19.41
N ALA A 652 9.58 21.13 18.86
CA ALA A 652 10.74 20.49 19.47
C ALA A 652 11.80 20.07 18.44
N PRO A 653 13.09 20.02 18.82
CA PRO A 653 14.08 19.28 18.05
C PRO A 653 13.69 17.80 17.98
N ILE A 654 13.72 17.22 16.78
CA ILE A 654 13.28 15.83 16.55
C ILE A 654 14.32 14.98 15.81
N ALA A 655 15.38 15.59 15.29
CA ALA A 655 16.56 14.87 14.83
C ALA A 655 17.79 15.75 15.03
N TYR A 656 18.84 15.19 15.63
CA TYR A 656 20.07 15.91 15.91
C TYR A 656 21.26 14.96 16.06
N THR A 657 22.46 15.54 16.04
CA THR A 657 23.72 14.83 16.29
C THR A 657 24.43 15.43 17.48
N ARG A 658 25.18 14.61 18.23
CA ARG A 658 26.07 15.06 19.31
C ARG A 658 27.21 14.07 19.53
N LYS A 659 28.00 14.27 20.59
CA LYS A 659 28.97 13.29 21.08
C LYS A 659 28.70 12.96 22.54
N SER A 660 28.86 11.69 22.90
CA SER A 660 28.99 11.25 24.29
C SER A 660 30.42 10.73 24.47
N GLY A 661 31.28 11.53 25.10
CA GLY A 661 32.72 11.30 25.08
C GLY A 661 33.29 11.24 23.65
N LYS A 662 33.82 10.09 23.25
CA LYS A 662 34.31 9.85 21.88
C LYS A 662 33.24 9.31 20.93
N SER A 663 32.13 8.79 21.46
CA SER A 663 31.07 8.18 20.68
C SER A 663 30.27 9.24 19.92
N LYS A 664 30.05 9.01 18.62
CA LYS A 664 29.11 9.80 17.83
C LYS A 664 27.69 9.32 18.10
N VAL A 665 26.79 10.26 18.38
CA VAL A 665 25.38 9.95 18.64
C VAL A 665 24.52 10.68 17.64
N PHE A 666 23.63 9.94 16.99
CA PHE A 666 22.47 10.50 16.29
C PHE A 666 21.22 10.08 17.05
N TYR A 667 20.29 11.00 17.24
CA TYR A 667 18.96 10.67 17.76
C TYR A 667 17.90 11.27 16.85
N THR A 668 16.81 10.52 16.66
CA THR A 668 15.57 11.07 16.16
C THR A 668 14.39 10.61 16.99
N SER A 669 13.46 11.52 17.26
CA SER A 669 12.15 11.19 17.79
C SER A 669 11.16 10.81 16.68
N LEU A 670 11.64 10.51 15.46
CA LEU A 670 10.90 9.89 14.37
C LEU A 670 10.95 8.36 14.45
N GLY A 671 10.15 7.65 13.63
CA GLY A 671 10.05 6.18 13.66
C GLY A 671 8.64 5.64 13.90
N TYR A 672 7.60 6.39 13.54
CA TYR A 672 6.24 5.83 13.47
C TYR A 672 6.18 4.81 12.33
N PRO A 673 5.32 3.78 12.35
CA PRO A 673 5.45 2.68 11.39
C PRO A 673 5.36 3.09 9.92
N THR A 674 4.48 4.04 9.59
CA THR A 674 4.36 4.57 8.23
C THR A 674 5.53 5.47 7.81
N ASP A 675 6.38 5.93 8.74
CA ASP A 675 7.63 6.65 8.41
C ASP A 675 8.57 5.73 7.60
N PHE A 676 8.55 4.41 7.84
CA PHE A 676 9.41 3.43 7.15
C PHE A 676 9.02 3.15 5.69
N THR A 677 7.93 3.75 5.21
CA THR A 677 7.60 3.84 3.77
C THR A 677 7.72 5.27 3.23
N HIS A 678 8.23 6.21 4.04
CA HIS A 678 8.42 7.61 3.64
C HIS A 678 9.88 7.88 3.23
N ALA A 679 10.08 8.37 2.00
CA ALA A 679 11.43 8.53 1.44
C ALA A 679 12.33 9.46 2.28
N SER A 680 11.84 10.63 2.72
CA SER A 680 12.66 11.56 3.52
C SER A 680 13.17 10.94 4.82
N PHE A 681 12.36 10.10 5.48
CA PHE A 681 12.76 9.43 6.72
C PHE A 681 13.79 8.33 6.47
N LEU A 682 13.57 7.47 5.48
CA LEU A 682 14.55 6.46 5.09
C LEU A 682 15.89 7.09 4.70
N GLN A 683 15.88 8.22 3.97
CA GLN A 683 17.11 8.93 3.60
C GLN A 683 17.81 9.54 4.83
N LEU A 684 17.04 10.05 5.80
CA LEU A 684 17.59 10.59 7.04
C LEU A 684 18.35 9.50 7.81
N LEU A 685 17.75 8.32 7.99
CA LEU A 685 18.40 7.21 8.69
C LEU A 685 19.64 6.72 7.94
N GLU A 686 19.58 6.56 6.61
CA GLU A 686 20.74 6.21 5.80
C GLU A 686 21.88 7.23 5.94
N ASN A 687 21.57 8.53 5.88
CA ASN A 687 22.56 9.59 6.04
C ASN A 687 23.14 9.62 7.45
N ALA A 688 22.31 9.36 8.47
CA ALA A 688 22.74 9.27 9.86
C ALA A 688 23.72 8.11 10.06
N ILE A 689 23.38 6.91 9.56
CA ILE A 689 24.24 5.72 9.59
C ILE A 689 25.57 6.00 8.86
N ALA A 690 25.51 6.57 7.66
CA ALA A 690 26.73 6.91 6.92
C ALA A 690 27.57 8.00 7.60
N TRP A 691 26.99 8.85 8.45
CA TRP A 691 27.72 9.85 9.23
C TRP A 691 28.33 9.28 10.51
N THR A 692 27.63 8.36 11.18
CA THR A 692 28.11 7.70 12.39
C THR A 692 29.29 6.78 12.09
N LEU A 693 29.26 6.07 10.96
CA LEU A 693 30.28 5.10 10.54
C LEU A 693 31.52 5.68 9.85
N LYS A 694 31.52 6.99 9.54
CA LYS A 694 32.72 7.72 9.09
C LYS A 694 33.68 7.99 10.23
#